data_AF-A0A179HX57-F1
#
_entry.id   AF-A0A179HX57-F1
#
_cell.length_a   1.000
_cell.length_b   1.000
_cell.length_c   1.000
_cell.angle_alpha   90.00
_cell.angle_beta   90.00
_cell.angle_gamma   90.00
#
_symmetry.space_group_name_H-M   'P 1'
#
loop_
_entity.id
_entity.type
_entity.pdbx_description
1 polymer ?
#
loop_
_entity_poly.entity_id
_entity_poly.type
_entity_poly.pdbx_seq_one_letter_code
_entity_poly.pdbx_strand_id
1 'polypeptide(L)'
;MAAVNLQSQAHRDLLDIIDRLRLEGISRYVDLPEIIVTGDQSAGKSSVLEAISGMTFPTKDNLCTRFATELILRRAPHVDVKVSITPDSDRPNHEKEDLKKFQPPLETSGSGLGFVIEEAKEAMGLNGGKKSFSNDILRVELSGPEQPHLTMVDLPGLFQAGNSTQSDEDAELVTRMVIRYMRRPRSIILAVVSAKSDFALQAVTRHARELDPAGSRTLGLITKPDTLDRGSESEAAYVHLAQNKDVKFRLGWHLLKNRDFNTREATTTERDAAEEAFFSQSPWTVIDPLHLGVATLRPRLSNVLKDQILAQLPSLLMDVSEGIKDCKAKLDRLGAPRGTVHEQRRYLFQMSQSYSRLMKAAVDGIYSNAFFGSAKTEEGYQRRLRAVVQNTLIAFRDRMNKEGHRRRIVDFENEGRDSDNPPEVLRSDYVKEVRDLIRRSRGRELPGTFDPMVIGELFAEQSQPWRGILLELKDETLNAVYRTSTEILQHVAVEETAQNILRVVNSGIEELKQDLEAAFEQVLHPYQALHPITYNHYLTETVKKIQRERREQRIRAHVRAIYRVELQGSCRLGLDSDKLLELLALEDKDEMDSELVGSTTAVDYMEAYYKVALKTVVDNVSTHAVECRLIQKLPSILDTEKIHDMGDLEVTQLAADNEASVHERSRTNEKLSVLEKALSELKQLDGFRSIVAEAQIPSKVNGEATRSSAVPPRSESLRSVREEEAESQSLQSPVAEEYLVEIAPAYAPEPEPPVETYEDEVPVEYPAREPDDFFSGLSSSKKKKKKGMKVFMTRRDVLDSQHEPFGDAFYYGPEFLSDRYRDDPATRAAHPQSDQTYKSILDHFAEVEKQGKRVFIKDMAYYLFPPEGQPTKIAESLGGGEEPGNPTVIPLDILRKFHFTFLIRHPRRSIPSYYRCVIPPLNEITGWNDFMPSETGYEELVRLFDYLIEQGIVDKDHLTVLDADDLLDKPEAMIKLYCERTGIEFDPKMLVWDQEDKEHAAKLFAKWNGFHDDVLGTDRLMARTHAQKTSTVESENKEWTDKYGPEAQKLIRELVDANIPHYDYLKQFCLKV
;
A
#
# COMPACT_ATOMS: atom_id res chain seq x y z
N MET A 1 -57.41 -30.28 7.29
CA MET A 1 -56.86 -28.99 6.83
C MET A 1 -55.97 -28.42 7.92
N ALA A 2 -54.68 -28.76 7.90
CA ALA A 2 -53.68 -28.15 8.77
C ALA A 2 -52.92 -27.11 7.94
N ALA A 3 -52.97 -25.85 8.36
CA ALA A 3 -52.22 -24.76 7.73
C ALA A 3 -50.72 -25.08 7.83
N VAL A 4 -50.09 -25.34 6.69
CA VAL A 4 -48.64 -25.51 6.61
C VAL A 4 -48.00 -24.20 7.05
N ASN A 5 -47.22 -24.26 8.13
CA ASN A 5 -46.54 -23.12 8.74
C ASN A 5 -45.48 -22.58 7.74
N LEU A 6 -45.86 -21.59 6.94
CA LEU A 6 -45.20 -21.31 5.66
C LEU A 6 -43.83 -20.61 5.72
N GLN A 7 -43.35 -20.13 6.88
CA GLN A 7 -42.04 -19.46 6.99
C GLN A 7 -41.46 -19.58 8.42
N SER A 8 -40.17 -19.93 8.55
CA SER A 8 -39.43 -19.94 9.84
C SER A 8 -39.32 -18.54 10.44
N GLN A 9 -39.31 -18.39 11.77
CA GLN A 9 -39.19 -17.08 12.45
C GLN A 9 -37.99 -16.24 11.91
N ALA A 10 -36.83 -16.87 11.74
CA ALA A 10 -35.63 -16.23 11.18
C ALA A 10 -35.78 -15.67 9.76
N HIS A 11 -36.74 -16.18 8.95
CA HIS A 11 -37.04 -15.64 7.63
C HIS A 11 -37.78 -14.31 7.75
N ARG A 12 -38.71 -14.20 8.70
CA ARG A 12 -39.47 -12.97 8.94
C ARG A 12 -38.57 -11.87 9.49
N ASP A 13 -37.75 -12.21 10.49
CA ASP A 13 -36.83 -11.26 11.13
C ASP A 13 -35.84 -10.64 10.11
N LEU A 14 -35.37 -11.44 9.13
CA LEU A 14 -34.47 -10.96 8.07
C LEU A 14 -35.13 -9.96 7.12
N LEU A 15 -36.37 -10.24 6.71
CA LEU A 15 -37.10 -9.34 5.84
C LEU A 15 -37.44 -8.03 6.58
N ASP A 16 -37.87 -8.13 7.85
CA ASP A 16 -38.21 -6.98 8.68
C ASP A 16 -37.02 -6.03 8.89
N ILE A 17 -35.79 -6.54 8.99
CA ILE A 17 -34.58 -5.70 9.08
C ILE A 17 -34.34 -4.92 7.79
N ILE A 18 -34.41 -5.57 6.61
CA ILE A 18 -34.26 -4.86 5.33
C ILE A 18 -35.31 -3.75 5.19
N ASP A 19 -36.48 -3.94 5.79
CA ASP A 19 -37.56 -2.99 5.73
C ASP A 19 -37.42 -1.82 6.72
N ARG A 20 -36.86 -2.05 7.91
CA ARG A 20 -36.44 -0.97 8.81
C ARG A 20 -35.40 -0.08 8.13
N LEU A 21 -34.39 -0.69 7.51
CA LEU A 21 -33.39 0.03 6.72
C LEU A 21 -34.01 0.91 5.61
N ARG A 22 -35.06 0.42 4.93
CA ARG A 22 -35.82 1.23 3.96
C ARG A 22 -36.53 2.41 4.61
N LEU A 23 -37.15 2.23 5.77
CA LEU A 23 -37.87 3.28 6.49
C LEU A 23 -36.93 4.38 7.00
N GLU A 24 -35.71 4.01 7.39
CA GLU A 24 -34.66 4.95 7.81
C GLU A 24 -34.05 5.73 6.62
N GLY A 25 -34.45 5.40 5.39
CA GLY A 25 -34.06 6.14 4.19
C GLY A 25 -32.69 5.75 3.64
N ILE A 26 -32.15 4.59 4.02
CA ILE A 26 -30.87 4.10 3.48
C ILE A 26 -30.90 3.95 1.95
N SER A 27 -32.09 3.71 1.38
CA SER A 27 -32.31 3.54 -0.06
C SER A 27 -31.94 4.78 -0.88
N ARG A 28 -31.74 5.94 -0.23
CA ARG A 28 -31.18 7.16 -0.84
C ARG A 28 -29.67 7.08 -1.08
N TYR A 29 -28.99 6.18 -0.37
CA TYR A 29 -27.53 6.09 -0.34
C TYR A 29 -27.01 4.74 -0.82
N VAL A 30 -27.76 3.65 -0.60
CA VAL A 30 -27.35 2.28 -0.92
C VAL A 30 -28.54 1.48 -1.47
N ASP A 31 -28.32 0.75 -2.56
CA ASP A 31 -29.35 -0.12 -3.16
C ASP A 31 -29.66 -1.32 -2.25
N LEU A 32 -30.96 -1.62 -2.08
CA LEU A 32 -31.45 -2.74 -1.30
C LEU A 32 -32.09 -3.83 -2.19
N PRO A 33 -32.03 -5.12 -1.81
CA PRO A 33 -32.62 -6.20 -2.59
C PRO A 33 -34.16 -6.09 -2.70
N GLU A 34 -34.68 -6.10 -3.92
CA GLU A 34 -36.11 -5.94 -4.25
C GLU A 34 -36.49 -6.80 -5.46
N ILE A 35 -37.80 -7.06 -5.66
CA ILE A 35 -38.29 -7.75 -6.87
C ILE A 35 -38.86 -6.72 -7.82
N ILE A 36 -38.32 -6.64 -9.04
CA ILE A 36 -38.80 -5.75 -10.08
C ILE A 36 -39.69 -6.54 -11.04
N VAL A 37 -40.93 -6.11 -11.23
CA VAL A 37 -41.86 -6.69 -12.20
C VAL A 37 -41.75 -5.93 -13.51
N THR A 38 -41.31 -6.62 -14.56
CA THR A 38 -41.16 -6.04 -15.89
C THR A 38 -41.71 -7.00 -16.95
N GLY A 39 -42.14 -6.45 -18.08
CA GLY A 39 -42.85 -7.19 -19.12
C GLY A 39 -43.47 -6.24 -20.12
N ASP A 40 -43.76 -6.75 -21.31
CA ASP A 40 -44.35 -5.96 -22.39
C ASP A 40 -45.75 -5.43 -22.01
N GLN A 41 -46.21 -4.39 -22.69
CA GLN A 41 -47.57 -3.87 -22.50
C GLN A 41 -48.59 -5.00 -22.71
N SER A 42 -49.58 -5.10 -21.81
CA SER A 42 -50.61 -6.14 -21.84
C SER A 42 -50.13 -7.59 -21.61
N ALA A 43 -48.88 -7.79 -21.17
CA ALA A 43 -48.35 -9.11 -20.76
C ALA A 43 -48.97 -9.67 -19.45
N GLY A 44 -49.85 -8.91 -18.78
CA GLY A 44 -50.53 -9.36 -17.57
C GLY A 44 -49.83 -9.03 -16.25
N LYS A 45 -48.90 -8.06 -16.23
CA LYS A 45 -48.21 -7.59 -15.00
C LYS A 45 -49.16 -7.22 -13.86
N SER A 46 -50.15 -6.37 -14.14
CA SER A 46 -51.13 -5.96 -13.13
C SER A 46 -51.93 -7.15 -12.61
N SER A 47 -52.31 -8.11 -13.46
CA SER A 47 -52.99 -9.34 -13.02
C SER A 47 -52.10 -10.26 -12.17
N VAL A 48 -50.79 -10.28 -12.41
CA VAL A 48 -49.82 -10.98 -11.55
C VAL A 48 -49.76 -10.31 -10.17
N LEU A 49 -49.72 -8.98 -10.11
CA LEU A 49 -49.72 -8.23 -8.85
C LEU A 49 -51.05 -8.38 -8.08
N GLU A 50 -52.18 -8.42 -8.78
CA GLU A 50 -53.49 -8.76 -8.19
C GLU A 50 -53.47 -10.17 -7.59
N ALA A 51 -52.96 -11.15 -8.33
CA ALA A 51 -52.86 -12.53 -7.86
C ALA A 51 -51.96 -12.64 -6.61
N ILE A 52 -50.87 -11.87 -6.53
CA ILE A 52 -49.95 -11.90 -5.40
C ILE A 52 -50.51 -11.15 -4.19
N SER A 53 -51.05 -9.93 -4.39
CA SER A 53 -51.49 -9.02 -3.33
C SER A 53 -52.92 -9.25 -2.83
N GLY A 54 -53.79 -9.82 -3.67
CA GLY A 54 -55.22 -9.93 -3.42
C GLY A 54 -56.01 -8.62 -3.61
N MET A 55 -55.35 -7.51 -3.98
CA MET A 55 -56.02 -6.24 -4.27
C MET A 55 -56.32 -6.10 -5.77
N THR A 56 -57.40 -5.41 -6.12
CA THR A 56 -57.76 -5.14 -7.51
C THR A 56 -56.96 -3.95 -8.05
N PHE A 57 -56.24 -4.17 -9.14
CA PHE A 57 -55.52 -3.14 -9.89
C PHE A 57 -56.38 -2.70 -11.08
N PRO A 58 -56.22 -1.46 -11.58
CA PRO A 58 -56.97 -1.01 -12.75
C PRO A 58 -56.58 -1.84 -13.98
N THR A 59 -57.54 -2.58 -14.51
CA THR A 59 -57.44 -3.40 -15.74
C THR A 59 -58.18 -2.70 -16.88
N LYS A 60 -57.62 -1.63 -17.43
CA LYS A 60 -58.10 -1.01 -18.69
C LYS A 60 -57.18 -1.46 -19.83
N ASP A 61 -57.73 -1.65 -21.03
CA ASP A 61 -56.96 -2.15 -22.18
C ASP A 61 -55.87 -1.18 -22.69
N ASN A 62 -55.80 0.06 -22.17
CA ASN A 62 -54.77 1.05 -22.47
C ASN A 62 -54.11 1.62 -21.19
N LEU A 63 -52.77 1.77 -21.22
CA LEU A 63 -51.87 2.39 -20.21
C LEU A 63 -52.32 2.32 -18.74
N CYS A 64 -52.19 1.14 -18.11
CA CYS A 64 -52.51 0.99 -16.68
C CYS A 64 -51.49 1.67 -15.76
N THR A 65 -50.19 1.45 -15.99
CA THR A 65 -49.09 1.91 -15.11
C THR A 65 -48.26 2.99 -15.82
N ARG A 66 -48.27 4.23 -15.31
CA ARG A 66 -47.55 5.41 -15.87
C ARG A 66 -46.39 5.91 -15.02
N PHE A 67 -46.16 5.28 -13.87
CA PHE A 67 -45.09 5.57 -12.93
C PHE A 67 -44.75 4.27 -12.18
N ALA A 68 -43.59 4.20 -11.55
CA ALA A 68 -43.21 3.03 -10.77
C ALA A 68 -44.11 2.91 -9.51
N THR A 69 -44.64 1.72 -9.25
CA THR A 69 -45.45 1.46 -8.05
C THR A 69 -44.74 0.45 -7.15
N GLU A 70 -44.29 0.89 -5.99
CA GLU A 70 -43.74 0.02 -4.95
C GLU A 70 -44.87 -0.58 -4.13
N LEU A 71 -45.14 -1.86 -4.33
CA LEU A 71 -46.08 -2.64 -3.54
C LEU A 71 -45.32 -3.38 -2.43
N ILE A 72 -45.70 -3.07 -1.20
CA ILE A 72 -45.12 -3.62 0.01
C ILE A 72 -46.20 -4.44 0.73
N LEU A 73 -45.96 -5.73 0.90
CA LEU A 73 -46.85 -6.65 1.61
C LEU A 73 -46.25 -7.01 2.97
N ARG A 74 -47.04 -6.87 4.03
CA ARG A 74 -46.61 -7.04 5.43
C ARG A 74 -47.56 -7.93 6.21
N ARG A 75 -47.01 -8.82 7.02
CA ARG A 75 -47.82 -9.55 7.99
C ARG A 75 -48.10 -8.67 9.20
N ALA A 76 -49.38 -8.48 9.53
CA ALA A 76 -49.80 -7.73 10.71
C ALA A 76 -51.07 -8.33 11.32
N PRO A 77 -51.37 -8.09 12.61
CA PRO A 77 -52.59 -8.60 13.25
C PRO A 77 -53.88 -8.06 12.62
N HIS A 78 -53.82 -6.87 12.03
CA HIS A 78 -54.94 -6.17 11.43
C HIS A 78 -54.64 -5.82 9.98
N VAL A 79 -55.69 -5.73 9.18
CA VAL A 79 -55.58 -5.24 7.80
C VAL A 79 -55.43 -3.73 7.82
N ASP A 80 -54.35 -3.20 7.25
CA ASP A 80 -54.07 -1.78 7.14
C ASP A 80 -53.45 -1.45 5.78
N VAL A 81 -53.72 -0.26 5.25
CA VAL A 81 -53.23 0.18 3.95
C VAL A 81 -52.66 1.59 4.09
N LYS A 82 -51.38 1.75 3.77
CA LYS A 82 -50.69 3.05 3.78
C LYS A 82 -50.21 3.40 2.39
N VAL A 83 -50.49 4.64 1.96
CA VAL A 83 -50.12 5.13 0.63
C VAL A 83 -49.31 6.42 0.76
N SER A 84 -48.23 6.54 0.01
CA SER A 84 -47.43 7.76 -0.09
C SER A 84 -46.75 7.90 -1.44
N ILE A 85 -46.31 9.11 -1.78
CA ILE A 85 -45.52 9.38 -3.00
C ILE A 85 -44.09 9.75 -2.62
N THR A 86 -43.13 9.11 -3.27
CA THR A 86 -41.72 9.50 -3.22
C THR A 86 -41.39 10.31 -4.48
N PRO A 87 -41.15 11.63 -4.36
CA PRO A 87 -40.88 12.48 -5.50
C PRO A 87 -39.48 12.25 -6.07
N ASP A 88 -39.33 12.41 -7.39
CA ASP A 88 -38.05 12.27 -8.08
C ASP A 88 -37.00 13.31 -7.62
N SER A 89 -35.72 12.94 -7.69
CA SER A 89 -34.62 13.80 -7.24
C SER A 89 -34.51 15.10 -8.03
N ASP A 90 -35.00 15.11 -9.27
CA ASP A 90 -34.84 16.22 -10.20
C ASP A 90 -36.00 17.22 -10.11
N ARG A 91 -37.01 16.96 -9.25
CA ARG A 91 -38.12 17.89 -9.00
C ARG A 91 -37.68 19.12 -8.16
N PRO A 92 -38.28 20.30 -8.39
CA PRO A 92 -38.11 21.48 -7.53
C PRO A 92 -38.50 21.18 -6.07
N ASN A 93 -37.86 21.86 -5.11
CA ASN A 93 -38.09 21.60 -3.68
C ASN A 93 -39.54 21.83 -3.24
N HIS A 94 -40.22 22.84 -3.79
CA HIS A 94 -41.63 23.11 -3.46
C HIS A 94 -42.55 21.96 -3.90
N GLU A 95 -42.38 21.42 -5.12
CA GLU A 95 -43.16 20.29 -5.61
C GLU A 95 -42.88 19.01 -4.80
N LYS A 96 -41.64 18.81 -4.34
CA LYS A 96 -41.27 17.68 -3.48
C LYS A 96 -42.00 17.72 -2.14
N GLU A 97 -42.15 18.89 -1.54
CA GLU A 97 -42.86 19.04 -0.27
C GLU A 97 -44.36 18.78 -0.42
N ASP A 98 -44.97 19.20 -1.54
CA ASP A 98 -46.38 18.98 -1.79
C ASP A 98 -46.70 17.50 -2.07
N LEU A 99 -45.86 16.81 -2.87
CA LEU A 99 -46.01 15.37 -3.11
C LEU A 99 -45.84 14.53 -1.84
N LYS A 100 -44.99 14.95 -0.90
CA LYS A 100 -44.82 14.27 0.40
C LYS A 100 -46.06 14.37 1.31
N LYS A 101 -46.95 15.33 1.08
CA LYS A 101 -48.21 15.50 1.84
C LYS A 101 -49.35 14.61 1.32
N PHE A 102 -49.15 13.91 0.22
CA PHE A 102 -50.18 13.08 -0.41
C PHE A 102 -50.65 11.95 0.52
N GLN A 103 -51.94 11.99 0.88
CA GLN A 103 -52.65 10.92 1.59
C GLN A 103 -54.07 10.81 1.01
N PRO A 104 -54.38 9.74 0.25
CA PRO A 104 -55.71 9.57 -0.32
C PRO A 104 -56.71 9.11 0.76
N PRO A 105 -58.01 9.47 0.66
CA PRO A 105 -59.03 8.94 1.55
C PRO A 105 -59.18 7.43 1.36
N LEU A 106 -58.87 6.66 2.40
CA LEU A 106 -58.93 5.20 2.42
C LEU A 106 -60.31 4.75 2.94
N GLU A 107 -61.29 4.58 2.06
CA GLU A 107 -62.51 3.84 2.43
C GLU A 107 -62.22 2.33 2.41
N THR A 108 -62.26 1.71 3.59
CA THR A 108 -61.82 0.33 3.85
C THR A 108 -62.77 -0.74 3.31
N SER A 109 -63.66 -0.44 2.36
CA SER A 109 -64.70 -1.38 1.92
C SER A 109 -65.23 -1.06 0.52
N GLY A 110 -64.57 -1.56 -0.53
CA GLY A 110 -65.24 -1.88 -1.80
C GLY A 110 -64.63 -1.35 -3.09
N SER A 111 -63.86 -0.26 -3.07
CA SER A 111 -63.20 0.30 -4.26
C SER A 111 -61.68 0.07 -4.17
N GLY A 112 -61.14 -0.85 -4.96
CA GLY A 112 -59.71 -1.24 -4.90
C GLY A 112 -58.71 -0.13 -5.25
N LEU A 113 -57.45 -0.53 -5.51
CA LEU A 113 -56.33 0.39 -5.78
C LEU A 113 -56.54 1.34 -6.97
N GLY A 114 -57.55 1.08 -7.81
CA GLY A 114 -57.87 1.90 -8.98
C GLY A 114 -58.10 3.38 -8.65
N PHE A 115 -58.81 3.70 -7.56
CA PHE A 115 -59.05 5.10 -7.18
C PHE A 115 -57.76 5.79 -6.72
N VAL A 116 -56.98 5.12 -5.87
CA VAL A 116 -55.69 5.60 -5.37
C VAL A 116 -54.70 5.90 -6.50
N ILE A 117 -54.65 5.04 -7.51
CA ILE A 117 -53.77 5.22 -8.67
C ILE A 117 -54.20 6.43 -9.51
N GLU A 118 -55.49 6.71 -9.67
CA GLU A 118 -55.97 7.90 -10.39
C GLU A 118 -55.69 9.20 -9.64
N GLU A 119 -55.90 9.24 -8.32
CA GLU A 119 -55.52 10.38 -7.47
C GLU A 119 -54.01 10.64 -7.51
N ALA A 120 -53.20 9.58 -7.49
CA ALA A 120 -51.75 9.69 -7.61
C ALA A 120 -51.32 10.22 -8.99
N LYS A 121 -52.01 9.84 -10.08
CA LYS A 121 -51.77 10.41 -11.43
C LYS A 121 -52.02 11.91 -11.44
N GLU A 122 -53.09 12.36 -10.79
CA GLU A 122 -53.41 13.78 -10.69
C GLU A 122 -52.34 14.53 -9.89
N ALA A 123 -51.99 14.05 -8.70
CA ALA A 123 -50.96 14.65 -7.85
C ALA A 123 -49.58 14.73 -8.55
N MET A 124 -49.21 13.72 -9.34
CA MET A 124 -47.96 13.69 -10.12
C MET A 124 -47.99 14.57 -11.38
N GLY A 125 -49.14 15.16 -11.73
CA GLY A 125 -49.31 16.05 -12.87
C GLY A 125 -49.52 15.34 -14.22
N LEU A 126 -50.00 14.09 -14.21
CA LEU A 126 -50.17 13.26 -15.41
C LEU A 126 -51.51 13.45 -16.13
N ASN A 127 -52.47 14.17 -15.52
CA ASN A 127 -53.81 14.41 -16.09
C ASN A 127 -53.93 15.69 -16.96
N GLY A 128 -52.80 16.35 -17.28
CA GLY A 128 -52.78 17.67 -17.95
C GLY A 128 -52.14 17.73 -19.35
N GLY A 129 -51.86 16.61 -20.01
CA GLY A 129 -51.35 16.56 -21.40
C GLY A 129 -49.91 17.02 -21.63
N LYS A 130 -49.17 17.46 -20.59
CA LYS A 130 -47.75 17.87 -20.69
C LYS A 130 -46.74 16.75 -20.38
N LYS A 131 -47.12 15.70 -19.65
CA LYS A 131 -46.27 14.55 -19.29
C LYS A 131 -47.07 13.25 -19.33
N SER A 132 -46.62 12.26 -20.09
CA SER A 132 -47.28 10.95 -20.21
C SER A 132 -46.85 9.93 -19.14
N PHE A 133 -45.63 10.07 -18.62
CA PHE A 133 -45.04 9.20 -17.59
C PHE A 133 -44.32 10.03 -16.51
N SER A 134 -44.18 9.48 -15.30
CA SER A 134 -43.41 10.09 -14.21
C SER A 134 -42.35 9.15 -13.64
N ASN A 135 -41.22 9.74 -13.22
CA ASN A 135 -40.18 9.06 -12.43
C ASN A 135 -40.51 9.03 -10.93
N ASP A 136 -41.57 9.71 -10.48
CA ASP A 136 -42.04 9.60 -9.11
C ASP A 136 -42.51 8.18 -8.81
N ILE A 137 -42.43 7.78 -7.54
CA ILE A 137 -42.77 6.42 -7.10
C ILE A 137 -44.00 6.48 -6.21
N LEU A 138 -45.03 5.72 -6.56
CA LEU A 138 -46.18 5.48 -5.67
C LEU A 138 -45.85 4.31 -4.75
N ARG A 139 -45.82 4.54 -3.44
CA ARG A 139 -45.58 3.51 -2.44
C ARG A 139 -46.90 3.09 -1.80
N VAL A 140 -47.22 1.80 -1.88
CA VAL A 140 -48.43 1.19 -1.32
C VAL A 140 -48.03 0.06 -0.39
N GLU A 141 -48.31 0.22 0.90
CA GLU A 141 -48.02 -0.75 1.93
C GLU A 141 -49.33 -1.37 2.44
N LEU A 142 -49.50 -2.67 2.16
CA LEU A 142 -50.63 -3.48 2.62
C LEU A 142 -50.15 -4.40 3.74
N SER A 143 -50.76 -4.24 4.91
CA SER A 143 -50.53 -5.05 6.09
C SER A 143 -51.73 -5.96 6.35
N GLY A 144 -51.53 -7.21 6.77
CA GLY A 144 -52.63 -8.12 7.16
C GLY A 144 -52.15 -9.52 7.58
N PRO A 145 -53.00 -10.34 8.22
CA PRO A 145 -52.57 -11.61 8.81
C PRO A 145 -52.16 -12.66 7.77
N GLU A 146 -52.79 -12.63 6.59
CA GLU A 146 -52.56 -13.56 5.48
C GLU A 146 -51.52 -13.07 4.46
N GLN A 147 -50.94 -11.88 4.66
CA GLN A 147 -50.00 -11.30 3.71
C GLN A 147 -48.60 -11.94 3.82
N PRO A 148 -47.89 -12.14 2.68
CA PRO A 148 -46.47 -12.50 2.69
C PRO A 148 -45.60 -11.26 2.96
N HIS A 149 -44.41 -11.45 3.55
CA HIS A 149 -43.41 -10.38 3.59
C HIS A 149 -42.73 -10.29 2.22
N LEU A 150 -43.14 -9.31 1.41
CA LEU A 150 -42.68 -9.16 0.04
C LEU A 150 -42.66 -7.68 -0.37
N THR A 151 -41.62 -7.27 -1.10
CA THR A 151 -41.54 -5.94 -1.71
C THR A 151 -41.34 -6.10 -3.20
N MET A 152 -42.25 -5.51 -3.98
CA MET A 152 -42.27 -5.60 -5.43
C MET A 152 -42.40 -4.21 -6.04
N VAL A 153 -41.68 -3.96 -7.12
CA VAL A 153 -41.76 -2.72 -7.89
C VAL A 153 -42.44 -3.02 -9.22
N ASP A 154 -43.65 -2.51 -9.42
CA ASP A 154 -44.32 -2.53 -10.73
C ASP A 154 -43.77 -1.44 -11.61
N LEU A 155 -43.36 -1.81 -12.82
CA LEU A 155 -42.88 -0.88 -13.82
C LEU A 155 -43.85 -0.81 -15.00
N PRO A 156 -43.97 0.36 -15.67
CA PRO A 156 -44.69 0.49 -16.91
C PRO A 156 -44.27 -0.56 -17.94
N GLY A 157 -45.25 -1.01 -18.73
CA GLY A 157 -44.99 -2.03 -19.75
C GLY A 157 -44.16 -1.50 -20.91
N LEU A 158 -43.22 -2.31 -21.37
CA LEU A 158 -42.42 -2.00 -22.56
C LEU A 158 -43.31 -1.99 -23.82
N PHE A 159 -43.15 -0.99 -24.67
CA PHE A 159 -43.77 -0.87 -25.99
C PHE A 159 -42.77 -0.26 -26.98
N GLN A 160 -42.89 -0.60 -28.26
CA GLN A 160 -41.89 -0.24 -29.29
C GLN A 160 -42.31 0.90 -30.22
N ALA A 161 -43.61 1.17 -30.35
CA ALA A 161 -44.14 2.20 -31.24
C ALA A 161 -45.26 2.98 -30.56
N GLY A 162 -45.27 4.30 -30.74
CA GLY A 162 -46.33 5.17 -30.26
C GLY A 162 -47.72 4.87 -30.86
N ASN A 163 -48.77 5.32 -30.18
CA ASN A 163 -50.14 5.33 -30.67
C ASN A 163 -50.75 6.74 -30.53
N SER A 164 -52.05 6.93 -30.79
CA SER A 164 -52.71 8.23 -30.67
C SER A 164 -52.62 8.88 -29.27
N THR A 165 -52.13 8.15 -28.26
CA THR A 165 -51.97 8.59 -26.87
C THR A 165 -50.53 8.46 -26.33
N GLN A 166 -49.60 7.90 -27.09
CA GLN A 166 -48.20 7.61 -26.68
C GLN A 166 -47.25 8.00 -27.82
N SER A 167 -46.21 8.77 -27.55
CA SER A 167 -45.17 9.11 -28.54
C SER A 167 -44.04 8.07 -28.57
N ASP A 168 -43.17 8.12 -29.58
CA ASP A 168 -41.95 7.31 -29.60
C ASP A 168 -40.96 7.75 -28.51
N GLU A 169 -40.96 9.03 -28.15
CA GLU A 169 -40.19 9.58 -27.01
C GLU A 169 -40.64 8.97 -25.67
N ASP A 170 -41.94 8.68 -25.53
CA ASP A 170 -42.48 7.99 -24.36
C ASP A 170 -41.99 6.54 -24.27
N ALA A 171 -41.82 5.86 -25.41
CA ALA A 171 -41.28 4.49 -25.46
C ALA A 171 -39.82 4.46 -24.97
N GLU A 172 -39.02 5.45 -25.38
CA GLU A 172 -37.64 5.61 -24.89
C GLU A 172 -37.59 5.95 -23.40
N LEU A 173 -38.48 6.82 -22.92
CA LEU A 173 -38.58 7.17 -21.49
C LEU A 173 -38.91 5.93 -20.63
N VAL A 174 -39.92 5.15 -21.03
CA VAL A 174 -40.29 3.91 -20.32
C VAL A 174 -39.15 2.89 -20.36
N THR A 175 -38.52 2.69 -21.51
CA THR A 175 -37.38 1.77 -21.65
C THR A 175 -36.22 2.20 -20.75
N ARG A 176 -35.87 3.50 -20.72
CA ARG A 176 -34.83 4.03 -19.82
C ARG A 176 -35.18 3.82 -18.36
N MET A 177 -36.43 4.06 -17.97
CA MET A 177 -36.88 3.84 -16.59
C MET A 177 -36.78 2.36 -16.21
N VAL A 178 -37.25 1.45 -17.07
CA VAL A 178 -37.18 0.00 -16.84
C VAL A 178 -35.73 -0.48 -16.72
N ILE A 179 -34.87 -0.06 -17.64
CA ILE A 179 -33.43 -0.41 -17.63
C ILE A 179 -32.74 0.13 -16.36
N ARG A 180 -33.10 1.33 -15.88
CA ARG A 180 -32.54 1.90 -14.63
C ARG A 180 -32.78 0.99 -13.44
N TYR A 181 -34.00 0.45 -13.29
CA TYR A 181 -34.30 -0.53 -12.25
C TYR A 181 -33.62 -1.88 -12.52
N MET A 182 -33.69 -2.42 -13.74
CA MET A 182 -33.10 -3.72 -14.08
C MET A 182 -31.57 -3.76 -13.93
N ARG A 183 -30.88 -2.61 -14.05
CA ARG A 183 -29.43 -2.48 -13.85
C ARG A 183 -28.99 -2.60 -12.38
N ARG A 184 -29.90 -2.41 -11.41
CA ARG A 184 -29.58 -2.55 -9.99
C ARG A 184 -29.15 -4.00 -9.72
N PRO A 185 -27.90 -4.25 -9.28
CA PRO A 185 -27.35 -5.59 -9.21
C PRO A 185 -28.02 -6.44 -8.13
N ARG A 186 -28.57 -5.79 -7.08
CA ARG A 186 -29.22 -6.45 -5.95
C ARG A 186 -30.69 -6.79 -6.21
N SER A 187 -31.28 -6.30 -7.30
CA SER A 187 -32.70 -6.50 -7.60
C SER A 187 -32.94 -7.76 -8.44
N ILE A 188 -33.98 -8.51 -8.10
CA ILE A 188 -34.47 -9.68 -8.83
C ILE A 188 -35.37 -9.21 -9.96
N ILE A 189 -35.13 -9.71 -11.18
CA ILE A 189 -35.95 -9.41 -12.35
C ILE A 189 -37.04 -10.47 -12.46
N LEU A 190 -38.30 -10.09 -12.24
CA LEU A 190 -39.47 -10.91 -12.56
C LEU A 190 -39.93 -10.57 -13.98
N ALA A 191 -39.48 -11.38 -14.95
CA ALA A 191 -39.76 -11.19 -16.38
C ALA A 191 -41.10 -11.83 -16.76
N VAL A 192 -42.14 -10.99 -16.88
CA VAL A 192 -43.51 -11.40 -17.22
C VAL A 192 -43.68 -11.50 -18.73
N VAL A 193 -43.98 -12.70 -19.21
CA VAL A 193 -44.10 -13.08 -20.63
C VAL A 193 -45.50 -13.61 -20.89
N SER A 194 -46.19 -13.11 -21.91
CA SER A 194 -47.50 -13.64 -22.29
C SER A 194 -47.39 -14.81 -23.26
N ALA A 195 -48.16 -15.87 -23.06
CA ALA A 195 -48.25 -16.99 -23.99
C ALA A 195 -49.06 -16.68 -25.28
N LYS A 196 -49.81 -15.57 -25.30
CA LYS A 196 -50.56 -15.10 -26.48
C LYS A 196 -49.66 -14.63 -27.64
N SER A 197 -48.40 -14.30 -27.36
CA SER A 197 -47.48 -13.67 -28.33
C SER A 197 -46.13 -14.33 -28.21
N ASP A 198 -45.46 -14.61 -29.32
CA ASP A 198 -44.16 -15.30 -29.35
C ASP A 198 -43.16 -14.68 -28.35
N PHE A 199 -42.54 -15.53 -27.51
CA PHE A 199 -41.58 -15.10 -26.50
C PHE A 199 -40.37 -14.38 -27.12
N ALA A 200 -39.97 -14.74 -28.35
CA ALA A 200 -38.83 -14.13 -29.03
C ALA A 200 -39.09 -12.66 -29.43
N LEU A 201 -40.36 -12.29 -29.60
CA LEU A 201 -40.77 -10.92 -29.94
C LEU A 201 -40.91 -10.01 -28.71
N GLN A 202 -40.93 -10.58 -27.50
CA GLN A 202 -41.16 -9.83 -26.26
C GLN A 202 -39.88 -9.13 -25.77
N ALA A 203 -39.93 -7.80 -25.69
CA ALA A 203 -38.77 -6.95 -25.42
C ALA A 203 -38.13 -7.22 -24.04
N VAL A 204 -38.94 -7.58 -23.05
CA VAL A 204 -38.47 -7.91 -21.70
C VAL A 204 -37.40 -9.01 -21.69
N THR A 205 -37.53 -10.02 -22.56
CA THR A 205 -36.61 -11.16 -22.58
C THR A 205 -35.24 -10.76 -23.14
N ARG A 206 -35.22 -9.83 -24.10
CA ARG A 206 -33.98 -9.25 -24.65
C ARG A 206 -33.23 -8.48 -23.56
N HIS A 207 -33.90 -7.54 -22.90
CA HIS A 207 -33.28 -6.73 -21.85
C HIS A 207 -32.84 -7.55 -20.64
N ALA A 208 -33.61 -8.58 -20.26
CA ALA A 208 -33.22 -9.49 -19.18
C ALA A 208 -31.91 -10.23 -19.51
N ARG A 209 -31.73 -10.70 -20.76
CA ARG A 209 -30.48 -11.37 -21.18
C ARG A 209 -29.30 -10.41 -21.36
N GLU A 210 -29.55 -9.17 -21.78
CA GLU A 210 -28.51 -8.14 -21.89
C GLU A 210 -27.98 -7.73 -20.51
N LEU A 211 -28.87 -7.60 -19.52
CA LEU A 211 -28.55 -7.08 -18.18
C LEU A 211 -28.26 -8.17 -17.12
N ASP A 212 -28.65 -9.42 -17.39
CA ASP A 212 -28.33 -10.61 -16.61
C ASP A 212 -28.02 -11.80 -17.55
N PRO A 213 -26.87 -11.79 -18.25
CA PRO A 213 -26.52 -12.84 -19.23
C PRO A 213 -26.45 -14.25 -18.64
N ALA A 214 -26.10 -14.37 -17.35
CA ALA A 214 -26.04 -15.64 -16.63
C ALA A 214 -27.42 -16.11 -16.12
N GLY A 215 -28.46 -15.27 -16.23
CA GLY A 215 -29.80 -15.54 -15.69
C GLY A 215 -29.79 -15.75 -14.17
N SER A 216 -28.83 -15.14 -13.47
CA SER A 216 -28.54 -15.37 -12.05
C SER A 216 -29.59 -14.79 -11.10
N ARG A 217 -30.27 -13.73 -11.50
CA ARG A 217 -31.26 -12.99 -10.69
C ARG A 217 -32.57 -12.76 -11.45
N THR A 218 -32.77 -13.48 -12.55
CA THR A 218 -33.98 -13.41 -13.38
C THR A 218 -34.87 -14.63 -13.13
N LEU A 219 -36.16 -14.37 -12.83
CA LEU A 219 -37.22 -15.35 -12.73
C LEU A 219 -38.22 -15.10 -13.86
N GLY A 220 -38.45 -16.11 -14.70
CA GLY A 220 -39.43 -16.01 -15.78
C GLY A 220 -40.84 -16.35 -15.31
N LEU A 221 -41.83 -15.57 -15.74
CA LEU A 221 -43.25 -15.80 -15.40
C LEU A 221 -44.09 -15.81 -16.67
N ILE A 222 -44.73 -16.94 -16.97
CA ILE A 222 -45.57 -17.13 -18.15
C ILE A 222 -47.04 -16.91 -17.76
N THR A 223 -47.70 -15.98 -18.45
CA THR A 223 -49.12 -15.64 -18.24
C THR A 223 -49.97 -15.98 -19.46
N LYS A 224 -51.29 -16.04 -19.28
CA LYS A 224 -52.28 -16.37 -20.32
C LYS A 224 -52.05 -17.72 -21.04
N PRO A 225 -51.62 -18.80 -20.34
CA PRO A 225 -51.37 -20.10 -20.98
C PRO A 225 -52.64 -20.72 -21.60
N ASP A 226 -53.81 -20.26 -21.20
CA ASP A 226 -55.14 -20.62 -21.71
C ASP A 226 -55.40 -20.14 -23.14
N THR A 227 -54.61 -19.20 -23.65
CA THR A 227 -54.75 -18.67 -25.03
C THR A 227 -54.06 -19.52 -26.10
N LEU A 228 -53.34 -20.57 -25.70
CA LEU A 228 -52.65 -21.48 -26.60
C LEU A 228 -53.62 -22.53 -27.15
N ASP A 229 -53.55 -22.78 -28.45
CA ASP A 229 -54.35 -23.84 -29.08
C ASP A 229 -53.79 -25.22 -28.70
N ARG A 230 -54.65 -26.10 -28.19
CA ARG A 230 -54.26 -27.45 -27.74
C ARG A 230 -53.65 -28.26 -28.89
N GLY A 231 -52.48 -28.85 -28.65
CA GLY A 231 -51.73 -29.64 -29.63
C GLY A 231 -50.96 -28.80 -30.67
N SER A 232 -50.95 -27.46 -30.54
CA SER A 232 -50.16 -26.59 -31.42
C SER A 232 -48.66 -26.65 -31.12
N GLU A 233 -47.84 -26.30 -32.12
CA GLU A 233 -46.39 -26.15 -31.93
C GLU A 233 -46.06 -25.05 -30.91
N SER A 234 -46.88 -24.00 -30.83
CA SER A 234 -46.75 -22.94 -29.83
C SER A 234 -46.99 -23.46 -28.41
N GLU A 235 -47.98 -24.34 -28.20
CA GLU A 235 -48.20 -24.98 -26.90
C GLU A 235 -46.97 -25.81 -26.47
N ALA A 236 -46.40 -26.60 -27.39
CA ALA A 236 -45.18 -27.35 -27.12
C ALA A 236 -43.99 -26.43 -26.80
N ALA A 237 -43.80 -25.34 -27.54
CA ALA A 237 -42.73 -24.38 -27.31
C ALA A 237 -42.80 -23.74 -25.91
N TYR A 238 -43.99 -23.33 -25.45
CA TYR A 238 -44.17 -22.78 -24.11
C TYR A 238 -44.00 -23.83 -23.00
N VAL A 239 -44.33 -25.10 -23.24
CA VAL A 239 -44.01 -26.19 -22.31
C VAL A 239 -42.48 -26.40 -22.22
N HIS A 240 -41.76 -26.32 -23.33
CA HIS A 240 -40.29 -26.35 -23.32
C HIS A 240 -39.67 -25.15 -22.59
N LEU A 241 -40.24 -23.96 -22.77
CA LEU A 241 -39.85 -22.75 -22.04
C LEU A 241 -40.07 -22.91 -20.53
N ALA A 242 -41.25 -23.38 -20.14
CA ALA A 242 -41.63 -23.69 -18.76
C ALA A 242 -40.69 -24.70 -18.06
N GLN A 243 -40.23 -25.69 -18.82
CA GLN A 243 -39.24 -26.68 -18.37
C GLN A 243 -37.81 -26.13 -18.30
N ASN A 244 -37.61 -24.84 -18.57
CA ASN A 244 -36.30 -24.19 -18.60
C ASN A 244 -35.35 -24.82 -19.64
N LYS A 245 -35.88 -25.40 -20.73
CA LYS A 245 -35.08 -26.09 -21.77
C LYS A 245 -34.65 -25.17 -22.91
N ASP A 246 -35.49 -24.20 -23.24
CA ASP A 246 -35.21 -23.20 -24.28
C ASP A 246 -34.37 -22.05 -23.69
N VAL A 247 -35.01 -21.19 -22.89
CA VAL A 247 -34.35 -20.07 -22.22
C VAL A 247 -34.04 -20.42 -20.78
N LYS A 248 -32.75 -20.54 -20.46
CA LYS A 248 -32.29 -20.96 -19.13
C LYS A 248 -32.12 -19.78 -18.18
N PHE A 249 -32.93 -19.75 -17.13
CA PHE A 249 -32.74 -18.89 -15.97
C PHE A 249 -32.41 -19.71 -14.72
N ARG A 250 -31.53 -19.20 -13.84
CA ARG A 250 -31.16 -19.88 -12.58
C ARG A 250 -32.37 -20.03 -11.67
N LEU A 251 -33.23 -19.01 -11.61
CA LEU A 251 -34.45 -19.04 -10.81
C LEU A 251 -35.60 -19.79 -11.51
N GLY A 252 -35.39 -20.21 -12.77
CA GLY A 252 -36.34 -20.99 -13.57
C GLY A 252 -37.54 -20.19 -14.10
N TRP A 253 -38.59 -20.92 -14.48
CA TRP A 253 -39.86 -20.37 -14.95
C TRP A 253 -41.01 -20.76 -14.01
N HIS A 254 -42.09 -19.98 -14.07
CA HIS A 254 -43.33 -20.19 -13.33
C HIS A 254 -44.54 -19.87 -14.21
N LEU A 255 -45.64 -20.62 -14.08
CA LEU A 255 -46.84 -20.42 -14.90
C LEU A 255 -47.99 -19.92 -14.05
N LEU A 256 -48.74 -18.97 -14.59
CA LEU A 256 -49.89 -18.37 -13.93
C LEU A 256 -51.07 -18.25 -14.89
N LYS A 257 -52.24 -18.75 -14.47
CA LYS A 257 -53.51 -18.52 -15.14
C LYS A 257 -54.26 -17.41 -14.41
N ASN A 258 -54.43 -16.29 -15.09
CA ASN A 258 -55.16 -15.13 -14.57
C ASN A 258 -56.63 -15.15 -15.02
N ARG A 259 -57.44 -14.24 -14.47
CA ARG A 259 -58.83 -14.04 -14.89
C ARG A 259 -58.88 -13.63 -16.37
N ASP A 260 -59.84 -14.17 -17.10
CA ASP A 260 -60.16 -13.75 -18.46
C ASP A 260 -61.22 -12.63 -18.44
N PHE A 261 -61.62 -12.13 -19.61
CA PHE A 261 -62.62 -11.07 -19.71
C PHE A 261 -63.98 -11.46 -19.10
N ASN A 262 -64.37 -12.73 -19.22
CA ASN A 262 -65.67 -13.25 -18.76
C ASN A 262 -65.69 -13.56 -17.26
N THR A 263 -64.52 -13.78 -16.65
CA THR A 263 -64.35 -14.13 -15.23
C THR A 263 -63.74 -12.99 -14.41
N ARG A 264 -63.74 -11.76 -14.93
CA ARG A 264 -63.16 -10.57 -14.27
C ARG A 264 -63.77 -10.29 -12.89
N GLU A 265 -65.07 -10.56 -12.72
CA GLU A 265 -65.82 -10.39 -11.47
C GLU A 265 -65.76 -11.62 -10.54
N ALA A 266 -65.12 -12.73 -10.96
CA ALA A 266 -64.99 -13.91 -10.13
C ALA A 266 -64.15 -13.62 -8.87
N THR A 267 -64.48 -14.28 -7.77
CA THR A 267 -63.73 -14.15 -6.51
C THR A 267 -62.32 -14.74 -6.62
N THR A 268 -61.42 -14.36 -5.71
CA THR A 268 -60.05 -14.90 -5.66
C THR A 268 -60.07 -16.42 -5.49
N THR A 269 -60.97 -16.95 -4.66
CA THR A 269 -61.13 -18.38 -4.41
C THR A 269 -61.58 -19.15 -5.66
N GLU A 270 -62.53 -18.60 -6.43
CA GLU A 270 -62.99 -19.20 -7.69
C GLU A 270 -61.90 -19.20 -8.76
N ARG A 271 -61.09 -18.14 -8.82
CA ARG A 271 -59.92 -18.08 -9.71
C ARG A 271 -58.90 -19.17 -9.37
N ASP A 272 -58.56 -19.31 -8.09
CA ASP A 272 -57.55 -20.28 -7.64
C ASP A 272 -57.99 -21.73 -7.97
N ALA A 273 -59.27 -22.05 -7.77
CA ALA A 273 -59.84 -23.33 -8.15
C ALA A 273 -59.84 -23.56 -9.67
N ALA A 274 -60.14 -22.53 -10.47
CA ALA A 274 -60.12 -22.60 -11.93
C ALA A 274 -58.70 -22.68 -12.52
N GLU A 275 -57.70 -22.19 -11.79
CA GLU A 275 -56.28 -22.32 -12.09
C GLU A 275 -55.79 -23.74 -11.83
N GLU A 276 -56.11 -24.30 -10.66
CA GLU A 276 -55.78 -25.68 -10.29
C GLU A 276 -56.42 -26.71 -11.25
N ALA A 277 -57.69 -26.49 -11.62
CA ALA A 277 -58.40 -27.32 -12.59
C ALA A 277 -57.82 -27.24 -14.01
N PHE A 278 -57.13 -26.15 -14.36
CA PHE A 278 -56.48 -25.99 -15.66
C PHE A 278 -55.12 -26.69 -15.70
N PHE A 279 -54.29 -26.49 -14.66
CA PHE A 279 -52.96 -27.08 -14.59
C PHE A 279 -52.95 -28.59 -14.29
N SER A 280 -54.08 -29.15 -13.83
CA SER A 280 -54.28 -30.60 -13.71
C SER A 280 -54.54 -31.32 -15.05
N GLN A 281 -54.66 -30.58 -16.17
CA GLN A 281 -54.86 -31.13 -17.51
C GLN A 281 -53.55 -31.19 -18.30
N SER A 282 -53.43 -32.13 -19.25
CA SER A 282 -52.34 -32.17 -20.24
C SER A 282 -52.36 -30.90 -21.11
N PRO A 283 -51.20 -30.31 -21.49
CA PRO A 283 -49.82 -30.79 -21.30
C PRO A 283 -49.12 -30.29 -20.03
N TRP A 284 -49.81 -29.56 -19.15
CA TRP A 284 -49.18 -28.88 -18.00
C TRP A 284 -48.75 -29.83 -16.87
N THR A 285 -49.32 -31.03 -16.82
CA THR A 285 -48.98 -32.10 -15.85
C THR A 285 -47.51 -32.55 -15.89
N VAL A 286 -46.76 -32.22 -16.95
CA VAL A 286 -45.33 -32.54 -17.11
C VAL A 286 -44.43 -31.47 -16.43
N ILE A 287 -45.00 -30.38 -15.90
CA ILE A 287 -44.27 -29.32 -15.19
C ILE A 287 -44.33 -29.60 -13.69
N ASP A 288 -43.25 -29.28 -12.97
CA ASP A 288 -43.21 -29.40 -11.51
C ASP A 288 -44.35 -28.59 -10.87
N PRO A 289 -45.20 -29.19 -10.00
CA PRO A 289 -46.26 -28.47 -9.29
C PRO A 289 -45.78 -27.23 -8.50
N LEU A 290 -44.52 -27.18 -8.05
CA LEU A 290 -43.92 -26.01 -7.40
C LEU A 290 -43.74 -24.80 -8.33
N HIS A 291 -43.89 -25.02 -9.64
CA HIS A 291 -43.75 -24.01 -10.69
C HIS A 291 -45.09 -23.62 -11.32
N LEU A 292 -46.20 -24.09 -10.76
CA LEU A 292 -47.55 -23.89 -11.27
C LEU A 292 -48.42 -23.16 -10.24
N GLY A 293 -49.04 -22.08 -10.71
CA GLY A 293 -50.12 -21.40 -10.02
C GLY A 293 -49.71 -20.47 -8.89
N VAL A 294 -50.63 -19.59 -8.52
CA VAL A 294 -50.40 -18.51 -7.55
C VAL A 294 -50.03 -18.98 -6.14
N ALA A 295 -50.57 -20.14 -5.73
CA ALA A 295 -50.42 -20.67 -4.39
C ALA A 295 -48.96 -21.02 -4.09
N THR A 296 -48.23 -21.49 -5.10
CA THR A 296 -46.79 -21.80 -5.01
C THR A 296 -45.91 -20.61 -5.38
N LEU A 297 -46.40 -19.67 -6.21
CA LEU A 297 -45.68 -18.45 -6.57
C LEU A 297 -45.35 -17.56 -5.36
N ARG A 298 -46.32 -17.30 -4.48
CA ARG A 298 -46.13 -16.43 -3.30
C ARG A 298 -44.97 -16.89 -2.39
N PRO A 299 -44.93 -18.14 -1.90
CA PRO A 299 -43.82 -18.62 -1.09
C PRO A 299 -42.50 -18.69 -1.88
N ARG A 300 -42.54 -19.01 -3.18
CA ARG A 300 -41.34 -19.03 -4.03
C ARG A 300 -40.71 -17.64 -4.14
N LEU A 301 -41.49 -16.58 -4.38
CA LEU A 301 -40.97 -15.21 -4.46
C LEU A 301 -40.35 -14.75 -3.13
N SER A 302 -40.96 -15.12 -2.00
CA SER A 302 -40.40 -14.78 -0.68
C SER A 302 -39.08 -15.50 -0.38
N ASN A 303 -38.93 -16.76 -0.81
CA ASN A 303 -37.67 -17.50 -0.70
C ASN A 303 -36.59 -16.92 -1.63
N VAL A 304 -36.94 -16.61 -2.88
CA VAL A 304 -36.01 -16.00 -3.84
C VAL A 304 -35.49 -14.66 -3.32
N LEU A 305 -36.36 -13.83 -2.73
CA LEU A 305 -35.95 -12.57 -2.11
C LEU A 305 -35.01 -12.78 -0.92
N LYS A 306 -35.32 -13.75 -0.04
CA LYS A 306 -34.44 -14.11 1.09
C LYS A 306 -33.06 -14.55 0.62
N ASP A 307 -32.99 -15.47 -0.32
CA ASP A 307 -31.71 -16.00 -0.83
C ASP A 307 -30.88 -14.90 -1.49
N GLN A 308 -31.53 -13.98 -2.19
CA GLN A 308 -30.89 -12.80 -2.75
C GLN A 308 -30.36 -11.87 -1.66
N ILE A 309 -31.13 -11.60 -0.59
CA ILE A 309 -30.67 -10.78 0.54
C ILE A 309 -29.44 -11.41 1.19
N LEU A 310 -29.48 -12.72 1.48
CA LEU A 310 -28.36 -13.44 2.11
C LEU A 310 -27.11 -13.46 1.23
N ALA A 311 -27.26 -13.64 -0.08
CA ALA A 311 -26.14 -13.62 -1.02
C ALA A 311 -25.51 -12.22 -1.14
N GLN A 312 -26.31 -11.15 -1.03
CA GLN A 312 -25.87 -9.77 -1.23
C GLN A 312 -25.47 -9.06 0.07
N LEU A 313 -25.80 -9.61 1.24
CA LEU A 313 -25.52 -9.00 2.56
C LEU A 313 -24.05 -8.59 2.77
N PRO A 314 -23.03 -9.40 2.37
CA PRO A 314 -21.63 -8.98 2.53
C PRO A 314 -21.29 -7.73 1.71
N SER A 315 -21.81 -7.64 0.49
CA SER A 315 -21.61 -6.46 -0.36
C SER A 315 -22.31 -5.23 0.22
N LEU A 316 -23.50 -5.41 0.80
CA LEU A 316 -24.26 -4.33 1.41
C LEU A 316 -23.53 -3.78 2.65
N LEU A 317 -22.96 -4.65 3.48
CA LEU A 317 -22.12 -4.27 4.62
C LEU A 317 -20.89 -3.48 4.18
N MET A 318 -20.25 -3.90 3.09
CA MET A 318 -19.09 -3.20 2.52
C MET A 318 -19.47 -1.79 2.08
N ASP A 319 -20.51 -1.62 1.26
CA ASP A 319 -20.98 -0.31 0.78
C ASP A 319 -21.33 0.65 1.93
N VAL A 320 -22.01 0.15 2.97
CA VAL A 320 -22.37 0.97 4.15
C VAL A 320 -21.11 1.39 4.90
N SER A 321 -20.16 0.48 5.10
CA SER A 321 -18.90 0.78 5.79
C SER A 321 -18.01 1.78 5.04
N GLU A 322 -17.94 1.65 3.71
CA GLU A 322 -17.21 2.57 2.83
C GLU A 322 -17.87 3.95 2.82
N GLY A 323 -19.21 4.00 2.74
CA GLY A 323 -19.96 5.25 2.83
C GLY A 323 -19.76 6.00 4.15
N ILE A 324 -19.62 5.29 5.28
CA ILE A 324 -19.28 5.88 6.59
C ILE A 324 -17.86 6.47 6.56
N LYS A 325 -16.90 5.73 6.01
CA LYS A 325 -15.51 6.18 5.89
C LYS A 325 -15.39 7.46 5.06
N ASP A 326 -16.10 7.51 3.93
CA ASP A 326 -16.15 8.68 3.05
C ASP A 326 -16.76 9.91 3.76
N CYS A 327 -17.86 9.72 4.49
CA CYS A 327 -18.49 10.80 5.25
C CYS A 327 -17.52 11.35 6.32
N LYS A 328 -16.82 10.47 7.06
CA LYS A 328 -15.84 10.89 8.07
C LYS A 328 -14.68 11.67 7.44
N ALA A 329 -14.10 11.16 6.36
CA ALA A 329 -13.02 11.85 5.64
C ALA A 329 -13.45 13.22 5.09
N LYS A 330 -14.71 13.37 4.63
CA LYS A 330 -15.24 14.68 4.19
C LYS A 330 -15.42 15.66 5.35
N LEU A 331 -15.94 15.20 6.49
CA LEU A 331 -16.08 16.03 7.69
C LEU A 331 -14.72 16.47 8.23
N ASP A 332 -13.72 15.59 8.21
CA ASP A 332 -12.35 15.91 8.63
C ASP A 332 -11.76 17.03 7.76
N ARG A 333 -12.00 17.01 6.43
CA ARG A 333 -11.56 18.08 5.52
C ARG A 333 -12.27 19.41 5.77
N LEU A 334 -13.57 19.38 6.09
CA LEU A 334 -14.35 20.59 6.38
C LEU A 334 -14.01 21.22 7.73
N GLY A 335 -13.32 20.51 8.62
CA GLY A 335 -12.90 20.99 9.93
C GLY A 335 -14.06 21.36 10.87
N ALA A 336 -13.69 21.92 12.02
CA ALA A 336 -14.65 22.42 13.01
C ALA A 336 -15.41 23.65 12.47
N PRO A 337 -16.64 23.92 12.95
CA PRO A 337 -17.37 25.14 12.61
C PRO A 337 -16.59 26.42 13.00
N ARG A 338 -16.57 27.42 12.10
CA ARG A 338 -15.81 28.68 12.28
C ARG A 338 -16.72 29.91 12.27
N GLY A 339 -17.77 29.89 13.10
CA GLY A 339 -18.79 30.95 13.14
C GLY A 339 -18.38 32.19 13.94
N THR A 340 -17.43 32.04 14.86
CA THR A 340 -16.96 33.14 15.73
C THR A 340 -15.48 33.48 15.48
N VAL A 341 -15.08 34.72 15.81
CA VAL A 341 -13.69 35.19 15.68
C VAL A 341 -12.72 34.34 16.52
N HIS A 342 -13.14 33.87 17.70
CA HIS A 342 -12.34 32.98 18.53
C HIS A 342 -12.10 31.61 17.86
N GLU A 343 -13.13 31.02 17.24
CA GLU A 343 -13.01 29.76 16.50
C GLU A 343 -12.11 29.92 15.27
N GLN A 344 -12.24 31.04 14.56
CA GLN A 344 -11.42 31.39 13.40
C GLN A 344 -9.95 31.54 13.79
N ARG A 345 -9.65 32.27 14.87
CA ARG A 345 -8.27 32.45 15.38
C ARG A 345 -7.66 31.12 15.84
N ARG A 346 -8.45 30.29 16.53
CA ARG A 346 -8.03 28.93 16.93
C ARG A 346 -7.71 28.06 15.71
N TYR A 347 -8.52 28.14 14.66
CA TYR A 347 -8.27 27.42 13.41
C TYR A 347 -6.97 27.88 12.74
N LEU A 348 -6.77 29.19 12.59
CA LEU A 348 -5.52 29.75 12.02
C LEU A 348 -4.30 29.33 12.83
N PHE A 349 -4.40 29.26 14.16
CA PHE A 349 -3.32 28.81 15.04
C PHE A 349 -2.97 27.32 14.84
N GLN A 350 -3.98 26.44 14.75
CA GLN A 350 -3.75 25.01 14.47
C GLN A 350 -3.15 24.78 13.09
N MET A 351 -3.59 25.57 12.11
CA MET A 351 -3.10 25.50 10.75
C MET A 351 -1.67 26.06 10.64
N SER A 352 -1.32 27.15 11.33
CA SER A 352 0.05 27.67 11.33
C SER A 352 1.03 26.68 11.97
N GLN A 353 0.67 26.04 13.09
CA GLN A 353 1.46 24.94 13.66
C GLN A 353 1.67 23.78 12.68
N SER A 354 0.60 23.39 11.96
CA SER A 354 0.67 22.30 10.98
C SER A 354 1.55 22.67 9.78
N TYR A 355 1.41 23.91 9.27
CA TYR A 355 2.25 24.46 8.20
C TYR A 355 3.72 24.50 8.63
N SER A 356 4.05 25.12 9.77
CA SER A 356 5.43 25.22 10.25
C SER A 356 6.04 23.84 10.48
N ARG A 357 5.29 22.88 11.01
CA ARG A 357 5.77 21.51 11.20
C ARG A 357 6.07 20.80 9.88
N LEU A 358 5.17 20.88 8.90
CA LEU A 358 5.37 20.26 7.59
C LEU A 358 6.48 20.96 6.79
N MET A 359 6.54 22.28 6.84
CA MET A 359 7.59 23.06 6.20
C MET A 359 8.96 22.75 6.83
N LYS A 360 9.03 22.65 8.17
CA LYS A 360 10.23 22.22 8.87
C LYS A 360 10.64 20.81 8.47
N ALA A 361 9.71 19.86 8.40
CA ALA A 361 9.99 18.52 7.92
C ALA A 361 10.49 18.50 6.46
N ALA A 362 9.91 19.34 5.59
CA ALA A 362 10.33 19.50 4.19
C ALA A 362 11.74 20.09 4.06
N VAL A 363 12.09 21.02 4.95
CA VAL A 363 13.41 21.65 5.09
C VAL A 363 14.42 20.69 5.71
N ASP A 364 14.07 19.93 6.75
CA ASP A 364 15.00 19.02 7.43
C ASP A 364 15.22 17.71 6.65
N GLY A 365 14.42 17.46 5.60
CA GLY A 365 14.49 16.23 4.82
C GLY A 365 13.79 15.04 5.48
N ILE A 366 12.92 15.29 6.46
CA ILE A 366 12.20 14.27 7.20
C ILE A 366 10.84 14.05 6.53
N TYR A 367 10.71 12.98 5.75
CA TYR A 367 9.53 12.76 4.88
C TYR A 367 8.55 11.69 5.38
N SER A 368 8.49 11.49 6.70
CA SER A 368 7.61 10.49 7.34
C SER A 368 6.12 10.82 7.24
N ASN A 369 5.77 12.10 7.02
CA ASN A 369 4.38 12.50 6.88
C ASN A 369 3.80 12.08 5.51
N ALA A 370 2.59 11.51 5.51
CA ALA A 370 1.87 11.08 4.31
C ALA A 370 1.72 12.18 3.24
N PHE A 371 1.74 13.45 3.62
CA PHE A 371 1.78 14.60 2.72
C PHE A 371 2.82 14.45 1.62
N PHE A 372 4.05 14.03 1.96
CA PHE A 372 5.18 13.96 1.02
C PHE A 372 5.04 12.86 -0.04
N GLY A 373 4.11 11.91 0.15
CA GLY A 373 3.84 10.85 -0.81
C GLY A 373 5.08 10.03 -1.19
N SER A 374 5.02 9.38 -2.35
CA SER A 374 6.12 8.55 -2.84
C SER A 374 7.11 9.37 -3.67
N ALA A 375 8.40 9.25 -3.37
CA ALA A 375 9.48 9.83 -4.19
C ALA A 375 9.51 9.29 -5.64
N LYS A 376 8.82 8.17 -5.94
CA LYS A 376 8.68 7.62 -7.30
C LYS A 376 7.68 8.38 -8.17
N THR A 377 6.84 9.21 -7.56
CA THR A 377 5.85 10.03 -8.25
C THR A 377 6.36 11.44 -8.38
N GLU A 378 6.04 12.10 -9.50
CA GLU A 378 6.44 13.49 -9.73
C GLU A 378 5.89 14.41 -8.63
N GLU A 379 4.62 14.22 -8.24
CA GLU A 379 4.00 14.96 -7.12
C GLU A 379 4.74 14.75 -5.80
N GLY A 380 5.08 13.50 -5.45
CA GLY A 380 5.79 13.21 -4.21
C GLY A 380 7.23 13.70 -4.20
N TYR A 381 7.92 13.71 -5.34
CA TYR A 381 9.24 14.35 -5.47
C TYR A 381 9.15 15.86 -5.26
N GLN A 382 8.16 16.50 -5.88
CA GLN A 382 7.98 17.95 -5.83
C GLN A 382 7.64 18.48 -4.43
N ARG A 383 7.04 17.65 -3.56
CA ARG A 383 6.81 17.99 -2.13
C ARG A 383 8.06 17.89 -1.26
N ARG A 384 9.10 17.21 -1.71
CA ARG A 384 10.34 16.95 -0.96
C ARG A 384 11.33 18.08 -1.17
N LEU A 385 11.01 19.26 -0.65
CA LEU A 385 11.77 20.50 -0.86
C LEU A 385 13.28 20.34 -0.69
N ARG A 386 13.74 19.75 0.43
CA ARG A 386 15.17 19.48 0.66
C ARG A 386 15.82 18.68 -0.48
N ALA A 387 15.20 17.61 -0.97
CA ALA A 387 15.74 16.83 -2.08
C ALA A 387 15.79 17.62 -3.39
N VAL A 388 14.72 18.38 -3.70
CA VAL A 388 14.67 19.25 -4.87
C VAL A 388 15.80 20.27 -4.83
N VAL A 389 15.97 20.97 -3.69
CA VAL A 389 17.00 22.00 -3.51
C VAL A 389 18.41 21.39 -3.59
N GLN A 390 18.65 20.23 -2.99
CA GLN A 390 19.96 19.54 -3.10
C GLN A 390 20.29 19.19 -4.56
N ASN A 391 19.33 18.67 -5.32
CA ASN A 391 19.52 18.38 -6.74
C ASN A 391 19.73 19.65 -7.58
N THR A 392 19.02 20.74 -7.26
CA THR A 392 19.24 22.06 -7.86
C THR A 392 20.65 22.58 -7.59
N LEU A 393 21.17 22.42 -6.35
CA LEU A 393 22.54 22.81 -5.99
C LEU A 393 23.61 21.96 -6.69
N ILE A 394 23.36 20.66 -6.87
CA ILE A 394 24.21 19.77 -7.67
C ILE A 394 24.26 20.25 -9.13
N ALA A 395 23.10 20.53 -9.73
CA ALA A 395 23.02 21.05 -11.10
C ALA A 395 23.69 22.44 -11.23
N PHE A 396 23.55 23.30 -10.22
CA PHE A 396 24.26 24.58 -10.14
C PHE A 396 25.78 24.41 -10.11
N ARG A 397 26.32 23.52 -9.27
CA ARG A 397 27.75 23.20 -9.25
C ARG A 397 28.22 22.74 -10.64
N ASP A 398 27.46 21.88 -11.29
CA ASP A 398 27.83 21.33 -12.59
C ASP A 398 27.79 22.39 -13.70
N ARG A 399 26.78 23.29 -13.70
CA ARG A 399 26.75 24.49 -14.56
C ARG A 399 27.92 25.42 -14.28
N MET A 400 28.24 25.70 -13.02
CA MET A 400 29.41 26.52 -12.67
C MET A 400 30.72 25.91 -13.20
N ASN A 401 30.86 24.59 -13.18
CA ASN A 401 32.04 23.90 -13.74
C ASN A 401 32.07 23.92 -15.27
N LYS A 402 30.94 23.75 -15.94
CA LYS A 402 30.85 23.62 -17.41
C LYS A 402 30.79 24.98 -18.12
N GLU A 403 29.98 25.89 -17.60
CA GLU A 403 29.57 27.16 -18.23
C GLU A 403 30.05 28.39 -17.45
N GLY A 404 30.68 28.21 -16.28
CA GLY A 404 31.18 29.33 -15.49
C GLY A 404 32.32 30.10 -16.16
N HIS A 405 33.05 29.47 -17.09
CA HIS A 405 34.12 30.10 -17.86
C HIS A 405 33.54 30.89 -19.03
N ARG A 406 34.00 32.14 -19.22
CA ARG A 406 33.69 32.89 -20.45
C ARG A 406 34.29 32.24 -21.69
N ARG A 407 35.52 31.71 -21.59
CA ARG A 407 36.26 31.08 -22.70
C ARG A 407 37.02 29.86 -22.19
N ARG A 408 36.93 28.73 -22.89
CA ARG A 408 37.63 27.50 -22.53
C ARG A 408 39.02 27.47 -23.15
N ILE A 409 40.07 27.48 -22.33
CA ILE A 409 41.46 27.48 -22.81
C ILE A 409 41.86 26.05 -23.13
N VAL A 410 42.27 25.79 -24.38
CA VAL A 410 42.66 24.45 -24.87
C VAL A 410 44.06 24.48 -25.49
N ASP A 411 44.83 23.40 -25.30
CA ASP A 411 46.19 23.31 -25.85
C ASP A 411 46.22 22.91 -27.34
N PHE A 412 45.13 22.33 -27.87
CA PHE A 412 45.03 21.86 -29.26
C PHE A 412 43.62 22.13 -29.83
N GLU A 413 43.52 22.25 -31.16
CA GLU A 413 42.23 22.38 -31.85
C GLU A 413 41.46 21.05 -31.77
N ASN A 414 40.23 21.09 -31.26
CA ASN A 414 39.35 19.93 -31.19
C ASN A 414 38.36 19.95 -32.37
N GLU A 415 38.28 18.85 -33.14
CA GLU A 415 37.43 18.76 -34.36
C GLU A 415 35.93 18.56 -34.08
N GLY A 416 35.48 18.68 -32.83
CA GLY A 416 34.06 18.60 -32.44
C GLY A 416 33.63 19.81 -31.64
N ARG A 417 32.89 20.74 -32.28
CA ARG A 417 32.21 21.84 -31.56
C ARG A 417 30.89 21.33 -31.00
N ASP A 418 30.83 21.10 -29.70
CA ASP A 418 29.56 21.05 -28.97
C ASP A 418 29.00 22.49 -28.84
N SER A 419 27.75 22.71 -29.23
CA SER A 419 27.10 24.03 -29.15
C SER A 419 26.92 24.55 -27.73
N ASP A 420 26.93 23.64 -26.74
CA ASP A 420 26.57 23.90 -25.35
C ASP A 420 27.78 24.22 -24.46
N ASN A 421 28.99 24.28 -25.02
CA ASN A 421 30.20 24.61 -24.26
C ASN A 421 30.64 26.07 -24.53
N PRO A 422 31.29 26.73 -23.55
CA PRO A 422 31.89 28.03 -23.78
C PRO A 422 32.84 28.02 -24.97
N PRO A 423 32.96 29.15 -25.71
CA PRO A 423 33.84 29.24 -26.86
C PRO A 423 35.27 28.87 -26.50
N GLU A 424 35.87 27.98 -27.30
CA GLU A 424 37.24 27.54 -27.12
C GLU A 424 38.23 28.56 -27.66
N VAL A 425 39.31 28.79 -26.92
CA VAL A 425 40.46 29.59 -27.34
C VAL A 425 41.73 28.77 -27.20
N LEU A 426 42.54 28.73 -28.25
CA LEU A 426 43.84 28.09 -28.19
C LEU A 426 44.73 28.82 -27.18
N ARG A 427 45.37 28.06 -26.30
CA ARG A 427 46.28 28.61 -25.28
C ARG A 427 47.37 29.47 -25.91
N SER A 428 47.88 29.08 -27.07
CA SER A 428 48.89 29.86 -27.81
C SER A 428 48.41 31.25 -28.19
N ASP A 429 47.12 31.41 -28.49
CA ASP A 429 46.54 32.70 -28.86
C ASP A 429 46.13 33.49 -27.64
N TYR A 430 45.56 32.82 -26.63
CA TYR A 430 45.25 33.43 -25.34
C TYR A 430 46.50 33.99 -24.65
N VAL A 431 47.64 33.28 -24.70
CA VAL A 431 48.92 33.76 -24.15
C VAL A 431 49.44 34.99 -24.90
N LYS A 432 49.16 35.14 -26.21
CA LYS A 432 49.49 36.37 -26.95
C LYS A 432 48.61 37.54 -26.50
N GLU A 433 47.31 37.32 -26.30
CA GLU A 433 46.40 38.33 -25.74
C GLU A 433 46.88 38.79 -24.36
N VAL A 434 47.26 37.84 -23.50
CA VAL A 434 47.80 38.10 -22.15
C VAL A 434 49.14 38.83 -22.22
N ARG A 435 49.98 38.54 -23.21
CA ARG A 435 51.24 39.27 -23.44
C ARG A 435 50.98 40.74 -23.75
N ASP A 436 50.01 41.02 -24.62
CA ASP A 436 49.63 42.40 -24.93
C ASP A 436 49.00 43.11 -23.72
N LEU A 437 48.22 42.38 -22.90
CA LEU A 437 47.70 42.89 -21.64
C LEU A 437 48.83 43.24 -20.66
N ILE A 438 49.77 42.32 -20.41
CA ILE A 438 50.93 42.55 -19.55
C ILE A 438 51.73 43.76 -20.04
N ARG A 439 51.94 43.91 -21.36
CA ARG A 439 52.64 45.08 -21.95
C ARG A 439 51.94 46.40 -21.67
N ARG A 440 50.60 46.41 -21.73
CA ARG A 440 49.78 47.61 -21.48
C ARG A 440 49.66 47.94 -19.99
N SER A 441 49.75 46.92 -19.14
CA SER A 441 49.68 47.04 -17.68
C SER A 441 51.07 47.11 -17.02
N ARG A 442 52.14 47.35 -17.79
CA ARG A 442 53.52 47.36 -17.26
C ARG A 442 53.74 48.46 -16.22
N GLY A 443 54.29 48.08 -15.07
CA GLY A 443 54.65 48.95 -13.97
C GLY A 443 56.15 48.93 -13.69
N ARG A 444 56.54 48.32 -12.55
CA ARG A 444 57.92 48.30 -12.02
C ARG A 444 58.53 46.89 -11.98
N GLU A 445 57.86 45.92 -12.59
CA GLU A 445 58.26 44.52 -12.66
C GLU A 445 59.49 44.27 -13.55
N LEU A 446 60.25 43.24 -13.22
CA LEU A 446 61.46 42.86 -13.97
C LEU A 446 61.08 42.08 -15.24
N PRO A 447 61.90 42.12 -16.31
CA PRO A 447 61.72 41.25 -17.47
C PRO A 447 61.61 39.78 -17.04
N GLY A 448 60.57 39.09 -17.51
CA GLY A 448 60.29 37.70 -17.11
C GLY A 448 59.22 37.57 -16.03
N THR A 449 58.81 38.68 -15.42
CA THR A 449 57.78 38.73 -14.37
C THR A 449 56.57 39.56 -14.81
N PHE A 450 55.48 39.52 -14.04
CA PHE A 450 54.24 40.25 -14.32
C PHE A 450 53.64 40.81 -13.03
N ASP A 451 52.82 41.87 -13.14
CA ASP A 451 52.05 42.40 -12.00
C ASP A 451 50.95 41.40 -11.59
N PRO A 452 50.89 40.97 -10.30
CA PRO A 452 49.82 40.12 -9.80
C PRO A 452 48.39 40.62 -10.07
N MET A 453 48.18 41.93 -10.25
CA MET A 453 46.86 42.50 -10.60
C MET A 453 46.34 42.03 -11.95
N VAL A 454 47.23 41.64 -12.88
CA VAL A 454 46.85 41.03 -14.16
C VAL A 454 46.06 39.74 -13.95
N ILE A 455 46.35 38.96 -12.91
CA ILE A 455 45.57 37.77 -12.56
C ILE A 455 44.12 38.16 -12.23
N GLY A 456 43.92 39.28 -11.55
CA GLY A 456 42.60 39.80 -11.19
C GLY A 456 41.78 40.20 -12.41
N GLU A 457 42.40 40.93 -13.36
CA GLU A 457 41.73 41.32 -14.61
C GLU A 457 41.34 40.11 -15.47
N LEU A 458 42.26 39.14 -15.63
CA LEU A 458 42.00 37.92 -16.37
C LEU A 458 40.93 37.05 -15.70
N PHE A 459 40.95 36.97 -14.37
CA PHE A 459 39.94 36.25 -13.60
C PHE A 459 38.57 36.90 -13.76
N ALA A 460 38.47 38.23 -13.61
CA ALA A 460 37.22 38.97 -13.72
C ALA A 460 36.58 38.79 -15.10
N GLU A 461 37.40 38.75 -16.16
CA GLU A 461 36.94 38.43 -17.50
C GLU A 461 36.38 37.00 -17.60
N GLN A 462 37.08 36.02 -17.04
CA GLN A 462 36.68 34.62 -17.08
C GLN A 462 35.43 34.33 -16.24
N SER A 463 35.20 35.05 -15.14
CA SER A 463 34.07 34.86 -14.21
C SER A 463 32.79 35.63 -14.59
N GLN A 464 32.76 36.35 -15.72
CA GLN A 464 31.57 37.12 -16.14
C GLN A 464 30.25 36.32 -16.14
N PRO A 465 30.21 35.03 -16.55
CA PRO A 465 28.97 34.25 -16.56
C PRO A 465 28.36 33.97 -15.17
N TRP A 466 29.14 34.06 -14.09
CA TRP A 466 28.71 33.60 -12.75
C TRP A 466 27.43 34.27 -12.25
N ARG A 467 27.25 35.57 -12.53
CA ARG A 467 26.05 36.31 -12.13
C ARG A 467 24.78 35.76 -12.78
N GLY A 468 24.86 35.37 -14.06
CA GLY A 468 23.74 34.78 -14.79
C GLY A 468 23.33 33.43 -14.21
N ILE A 469 24.32 32.56 -13.96
CA ILE A 469 24.10 31.23 -13.38
C ILE A 469 23.46 31.32 -11.98
N LEU A 470 23.84 32.32 -11.17
CA LEU A 470 23.22 32.54 -9.86
C LEU A 470 21.77 33.03 -9.95
N LEU A 471 21.43 33.85 -10.95
CA LEU A 471 20.04 34.24 -11.17
C LEU A 471 19.17 33.04 -11.57
N GLU A 472 19.69 32.11 -12.37
CA GLU A 472 18.99 30.88 -12.71
C GLU A 472 18.79 29.98 -11.47
N LEU A 473 19.84 29.81 -10.64
CA LEU A 473 19.73 29.09 -9.37
C LEU A 473 18.65 29.70 -8.46
N LYS A 474 18.59 31.03 -8.38
CA LYS A 474 17.57 31.75 -7.61
C LYS A 474 16.18 31.37 -8.07
N ASP A 475 15.92 31.46 -9.38
CA ASP A 475 14.59 31.22 -9.94
C ASP A 475 14.16 29.76 -9.75
N GLU A 476 15.07 28.80 -9.98
CA GLU A 476 14.82 27.37 -9.75
C GLU A 476 14.49 27.06 -8.28
N THR A 477 15.28 27.63 -7.35
CA THR A 477 15.09 27.41 -5.92
C THR A 477 13.79 28.05 -5.42
N LEU A 478 13.49 29.28 -5.82
CA LEU A 478 12.25 29.96 -5.45
C LEU A 478 11.02 29.25 -5.99
N ASN A 479 11.07 28.75 -7.23
CA ASN A 479 9.98 27.96 -7.79
C ASN A 479 9.67 26.72 -6.95
N ALA A 480 10.70 26.01 -6.47
CA ALA A 480 10.53 24.88 -5.56
C ALA A 480 9.90 25.29 -4.22
N VAL A 481 10.31 26.45 -3.68
CA VAL A 481 9.76 27.01 -2.43
C VAL A 481 8.28 27.41 -2.57
N TYR A 482 7.93 28.20 -3.59
CA TYR A 482 6.55 28.63 -3.82
C TYR A 482 5.60 27.45 -4.02
N ARG A 483 6.07 26.44 -4.77
CA ARG A 483 5.32 25.22 -5.01
C ARG A 483 5.07 24.45 -3.72
N THR A 484 6.14 24.16 -2.96
CA THR A 484 6.02 23.39 -1.70
C THR A 484 5.10 24.10 -0.72
N SER A 485 5.23 25.43 -0.57
CA SER A 485 4.36 26.24 0.30
C SER A 485 2.89 26.16 -0.11
N THR A 486 2.62 26.18 -1.42
CA THR A 486 1.25 26.05 -1.96
C THR A 486 0.68 24.66 -1.67
N GLU A 487 1.45 23.60 -1.92
CA GLU A 487 1.00 22.23 -1.70
C GLU A 487 0.77 21.93 -0.20
N ILE A 488 1.63 22.45 0.70
CA ILE A 488 1.42 22.33 2.15
C ILE A 488 0.12 23.03 2.56
N LEU A 489 -0.11 24.26 2.11
CA LEU A 489 -1.32 25.02 2.46
C LEU A 489 -2.60 24.33 1.97
N GLN A 490 -2.58 23.79 0.75
CA GLN A 490 -3.71 23.01 0.21
C GLN A 490 -3.96 21.70 0.97
N HIS A 491 -2.93 21.16 1.64
CA HIS A 491 -3.06 19.97 2.47
C HIS A 491 -3.61 20.28 3.87
N VAL A 492 -3.21 21.41 4.48
CA VAL A 492 -3.59 21.74 5.85
C VAL A 492 -4.84 22.60 5.98
N ALA A 493 -5.29 23.24 4.90
CA ALA A 493 -6.44 24.15 4.91
C ALA A 493 -7.43 23.87 3.78
N VAL A 494 -8.69 24.29 4.00
CA VAL A 494 -9.73 24.28 2.97
C VAL A 494 -9.32 25.24 1.84
N GLU A 495 -9.63 24.90 0.59
CA GLU A 495 -9.14 25.58 -0.62
C GLU A 495 -9.25 27.11 -0.56
N GLU A 496 -10.37 27.65 -0.09
CA GLU A 496 -10.58 29.10 0.04
C GLU A 496 -9.68 29.74 1.11
N THR A 497 -9.58 29.12 2.28
CA THR A 497 -8.70 29.59 3.36
C THR A 497 -7.23 29.47 2.97
N ALA A 498 -6.86 28.39 2.27
CA ALA A 498 -5.51 28.19 1.73
C ALA A 498 -5.12 29.32 0.76
N GLN A 499 -6.01 29.73 -0.15
CA GLN A 499 -5.76 30.83 -1.08
C GLN A 499 -5.54 32.17 -0.38
N ASN A 500 -6.32 32.46 0.67
CA ASN A 500 -6.18 33.69 1.44
C ASN A 500 -4.84 33.75 2.18
N ILE A 501 -4.43 32.63 2.78
CA ILE A 501 -3.19 32.54 3.58
C ILE A 501 -1.96 32.46 2.69
N LEU A 502 -2.08 31.90 1.48
CA LEU A 502 -1.01 31.86 0.49
C LEU A 502 -0.52 33.28 0.13
N ARG A 503 -1.40 34.30 0.17
CA ARG A 503 -0.99 35.70 -0.05
C ARG A 503 -0.01 36.20 1.02
N VAL A 504 -0.27 35.85 2.29
CA VAL A 504 0.59 36.19 3.42
C VAL A 504 1.93 35.46 3.31
N VAL A 505 1.90 34.17 3.00
CA VAL A 505 3.11 33.34 2.83
C VAL A 505 3.95 33.85 1.65
N ASN A 506 3.34 34.18 0.52
CA ASN A 506 4.05 34.71 -0.65
C ASN A 506 4.74 36.05 -0.37
N SER A 507 4.13 36.91 0.46
CA SER A 507 4.78 38.16 0.91
C SER A 507 6.05 37.87 1.71
N GLY A 508 6.01 36.89 2.62
CA GLY A 508 7.19 36.46 3.38
C GLY A 508 8.28 35.84 2.52
N ILE A 509 7.93 35.08 1.48
CA ILE A 509 8.91 34.52 0.53
C ILE A 509 9.60 35.65 -0.26
N GLU A 510 8.89 36.71 -0.63
CA GLU A 510 9.48 37.85 -1.36
C GLU A 510 10.51 38.62 -0.51
N GLU A 511 10.30 38.72 0.81
CA GLU A 511 11.32 39.26 1.74
C GLU A 511 12.58 38.38 1.77
N LEU A 512 12.41 37.05 1.86
CA LEU A 512 13.54 36.11 1.84
C LEU A 512 14.29 36.10 0.51
N LYS A 513 13.60 36.35 -0.60
CA LYS A 513 14.22 36.52 -1.92
C LYS A 513 15.16 37.73 -1.96
N GLN A 514 14.77 38.86 -1.37
CA GLN A 514 15.64 40.05 -1.30
C GLN A 514 16.89 39.76 -0.46
N ASP A 515 16.74 39.04 0.66
CA ASP A 515 17.85 38.57 1.49
C ASP A 515 18.82 37.66 0.70
N LEU A 516 18.28 36.76 -0.13
CA LEU A 516 19.06 35.85 -0.97
C LEU A 516 19.87 36.61 -2.05
N GLU A 517 19.23 37.54 -2.75
CA GLU A 517 19.87 38.35 -3.79
C GLU A 517 21.00 39.20 -3.19
N ALA A 518 20.79 39.80 -2.01
CA ALA A 518 21.83 40.53 -1.29
C ALA A 518 23.01 39.62 -0.90
N ALA A 519 22.74 38.38 -0.49
CA ALA A 519 23.79 37.41 -0.16
C ALA A 519 24.62 36.99 -1.39
N PHE A 520 23.99 36.83 -2.57
CA PHE A 520 24.72 36.52 -3.81
C PHE A 520 25.70 37.63 -4.19
N GLU A 521 25.28 38.90 -4.11
CA GLU A 521 26.18 40.04 -4.38
C GLU A 521 27.35 40.07 -3.38
N GLN A 522 27.10 39.78 -2.09
CA GLN A 522 28.15 39.71 -1.07
C GLN A 522 29.18 38.62 -1.36
N VAL A 523 28.76 37.45 -1.85
CA VAL A 523 29.68 36.35 -2.19
C VAL A 523 30.50 36.66 -3.44
N LEU A 524 29.94 37.36 -4.44
CA LEU A 524 30.64 37.71 -5.67
C LEU A 524 31.59 38.91 -5.53
N HIS A 525 31.26 39.89 -4.67
CA HIS A 525 31.97 41.16 -4.55
C HIS A 525 33.50 41.01 -4.37
N PRO A 526 34.03 40.11 -3.52
CA PRO A 526 35.48 39.93 -3.35
C PRO A 526 36.23 39.52 -4.62
N TYR A 527 35.53 38.88 -5.55
CA TYR A 527 36.11 38.32 -6.77
C TYR A 527 36.02 39.26 -7.98
N GLN A 528 35.09 40.23 -7.94
CA GLN A 528 34.83 41.16 -9.05
C GLN A 528 35.40 42.57 -8.82
N ALA A 529 35.55 43.00 -7.56
CA ALA A 529 35.91 44.38 -7.22
C ALA A 529 37.20 44.52 -6.41
N LEU A 530 37.78 43.42 -5.90
CA LEU A 530 38.99 43.42 -5.07
C LEU A 530 40.15 42.67 -5.76
N HIS A 531 41.36 42.87 -5.24
CA HIS A 531 42.54 42.19 -5.74
C HIS A 531 42.56 40.70 -5.34
N PRO A 532 43.09 39.80 -6.19
CA PRO A 532 43.10 38.37 -5.90
C PRO A 532 44.01 38.04 -4.72
N ILE A 533 43.46 37.39 -3.69
CA ILE A 533 44.20 36.89 -2.52
C ILE A 533 43.72 35.48 -2.22
N THR A 534 44.64 34.55 -2.00
CA THR A 534 44.33 33.24 -1.44
C THR A 534 45.52 32.69 -0.66
N TYR A 535 45.24 32.10 0.50
CA TYR A 535 46.22 31.38 1.33
C TYR A 535 46.07 29.87 1.18
N ASN A 536 45.25 29.42 0.22
CA ASN A 536 45.02 28.02 0.00
C ASN A 536 46.26 27.36 -0.63
N HIS A 537 46.87 26.39 0.08
CA HIS A 537 48.05 25.64 -0.36
C HIS A 537 47.85 24.97 -1.74
N TYR A 538 46.60 24.63 -2.07
CA TYR A 538 46.21 24.06 -3.36
C TYR A 538 46.53 24.96 -4.57
N LEU A 539 46.68 26.29 -4.41
CA LEU A 539 47.03 27.17 -5.52
C LEU A 539 48.37 26.76 -6.14
N THR A 540 49.41 26.70 -5.31
CA THR A 540 50.78 26.39 -5.78
C THR A 540 50.91 24.95 -6.30
N GLU A 541 50.18 24.01 -5.69
CA GLU A 541 50.11 22.63 -6.17
C GLU A 541 49.41 22.53 -7.53
N THR A 542 48.31 23.27 -7.72
CA THR A 542 47.56 23.30 -8.97
C THR A 542 48.40 23.91 -10.09
N VAL A 543 49.12 25.01 -9.83
CA VAL A 543 50.06 25.60 -10.81
C VAL A 543 51.13 24.58 -11.22
N LYS A 544 51.78 23.92 -10.25
CA LYS A 544 52.80 22.89 -10.54
C LYS A 544 52.22 21.71 -11.32
N LYS A 545 50.98 21.32 -11.04
CA LYS A 545 50.28 20.25 -11.76
C LYS A 545 50.01 20.65 -13.22
N ILE A 546 49.47 21.85 -13.47
CA ILE A 546 49.23 22.38 -14.82
C ILE A 546 50.55 22.47 -15.62
N GLN A 547 51.63 22.90 -14.98
CA GLN A 547 52.96 22.94 -15.61
C GLN A 547 53.48 21.54 -15.95
N ARG A 548 53.35 20.58 -15.04
CA ARG A 548 53.78 19.19 -15.24
C ARG A 548 53.01 18.51 -16.37
N GLU A 549 51.68 18.62 -16.37
CA GLU A 549 50.83 18.00 -17.39
C GLU A 549 51.16 18.51 -18.80
N ARG A 550 51.37 19.82 -18.96
CA ARG A 550 51.80 20.39 -20.25
C ARG A 550 53.21 19.94 -20.64
N ARG A 551 54.15 19.89 -19.69
CA ARG A 551 55.49 19.34 -19.94
C ARG A 551 55.38 17.90 -20.45
N GLU A 552 54.58 17.07 -19.81
CA GLU A 552 54.35 15.70 -20.20
C GLU A 552 53.73 15.60 -21.60
N GLN A 553 52.71 16.41 -21.91
CA GLN A 553 52.08 16.43 -23.23
C GLN A 553 53.06 16.87 -24.33
N ARG A 554 53.90 17.88 -24.09
CA ARG A 554 54.95 18.30 -25.02
C ARG A 554 55.96 17.18 -25.26
N ILE A 555 56.42 16.52 -24.19
CA ILE A 555 57.33 15.36 -24.30
C ILE A 555 56.67 14.25 -25.11
N ARG A 556 55.40 13.91 -24.84
CA ARG A 556 54.65 12.89 -25.60
C ARG A 556 54.53 13.27 -27.09
N ALA A 557 54.23 14.53 -27.40
CA ALA A 557 54.14 15.02 -28.78
C ALA A 557 55.51 14.97 -29.49
N HIS A 558 56.59 15.34 -28.81
CA HIS A 558 57.94 15.30 -29.36
C HIS A 558 58.45 13.87 -29.56
N VAL A 559 58.16 12.96 -28.60
CA VAL A 559 58.43 11.53 -28.75
C VAL A 559 57.65 10.95 -29.93
N ARG A 560 56.37 11.29 -30.09
CA ARG A 560 55.57 10.91 -31.26
C ARG A 560 56.19 11.42 -32.55
N ALA A 561 56.66 12.67 -32.58
CA ALA A 561 57.28 13.26 -33.78
C ALA A 561 58.61 12.59 -34.16
N ILE A 562 59.48 12.33 -33.18
CA ILE A 562 60.82 11.78 -33.41
C ILE A 562 60.77 10.27 -33.68
N TYR A 563 59.97 9.52 -32.91
CA TYR A 563 59.97 8.06 -32.93
C TYR A 563 58.79 7.46 -33.69
N ARG A 564 57.78 8.27 -34.09
CA ARG A 564 56.55 7.81 -34.76
C ARG A 564 55.79 6.71 -33.99
N VAL A 565 55.98 6.66 -32.68
CA VAL A 565 55.33 5.69 -31.78
C VAL A 565 54.44 6.46 -30.80
N GLU A 566 53.24 5.93 -30.55
CA GLU A 566 52.40 6.38 -29.44
C GLU A 566 52.79 5.64 -28.17
N LEU A 567 53.17 6.38 -27.13
CA LEU A 567 53.48 5.81 -25.82
C LEU A 567 52.20 5.30 -25.15
N GLN A 568 51.98 3.99 -25.16
CA GLN A 568 50.94 3.30 -24.38
C GLN A 568 51.55 2.10 -23.63
N GLY A 569 51.34 2.05 -22.31
CA GLY A 569 51.86 0.97 -21.46
C GLY A 569 53.39 0.94 -21.35
N SER A 570 53.97 -0.25 -21.10
CA SER A 570 55.42 -0.42 -21.10
C SER A 570 55.93 -0.70 -22.52
N CYS A 571 56.74 0.22 -23.06
CA CYS A 571 57.34 0.11 -24.39
C CYS A 571 58.87 0.15 -24.29
N ARG A 572 59.56 -0.74 -25.01
CA ARG A 572 61.02 -0.70 -25.15
C ARG A 572 61.37 0.07 -26.42
N LEU A 573 61.84 1.30 -26.27
CA LEU A 573 62.34 2.14 -27.35
C LEU A 573 63.86 2.16 -27.33
N GLY A 574 64.49 1.93 -28.49
CA GLY A 574 65.91 2.20 -28.67
C GLY A 574 66.12 3.70 -28.75
N LEU A 575 66.71 4.29 -27.72
CA LEU A 575 66.97 5.73 -27.63
C LEU A 575 68.39 6.03 -28.09
N ASP A 576 68.52 6.95 -29.04
CA ASP A 576 69.78 7.58 -29.41
C ASP A 576 70.16 8.61 -28.33
N SER A 577 71.43 8.64 -27.91
CA SER A 577 71.90 9.55 -26.85
C SER A 577 71.68 11.02 -27.20
N ASP A 578 71.84 11.39 -28.46
CA ASP A 578 71.68 12.79 -28.91
C ASP A 578 70.21 13.18 -28.92
N LYS A 579 69.32 12.26 -29.29
CA LYS A 579 67.86 12.47 -29.25
C LYS A 579 67.31 12.48 -27.82
N LEU A 580 67.91 11.73 -26.89
CA LEU A 580 67.56 11.79 -25.47
C LEU A 580 67.98 13.13 -24.85
N LEU A 581 69.18 13.61 -25.17
CA LEU A 581 69.64 14.94 -24.75
C LEU A 581 68.76 16.04 -25.35
N GLU A 582 68.33 15.91 -26.61
CA GLU A 582 67.38 16.83 -27.24
C GLU A 582 66.01 16.84 -26.51
N LEU A 583 65.49 15.67 -26.11
CA LEU A 583 64.26 15.56 -25.31
C LEU A 583 64.38 16.18 -23.91
N LEU A 584 65.55 16.08 -23.28
CA LEU A 584 65.82 16.69 -21.97
C LEU A 584 66.07 18.21 -22.07
N ALA A 585 66.66 18.67 -23.17
CA ALA A 585 66.92 20.08 -23.47
C ALA A 585 65.70 20.84 -24.05
N LEU A 586 64.53 20.19 -24.18
CA LEU A 586 63.28 20.86 -24.54
C LEU A 586 62.87 21.94 -23.52
N GLU A 587 63.43 21.95 -22.31
CA GLU A 587 63.18 22.99 -21.31
C GLU A 587 63.85 24.33 -21.67
N ASP A 588 65.05 24.31 -22.29
CA ASP A 588 65.88 25.51 -22.43
C ASP A 588 65.53 26.41 -23.63
N LYS A 589 64.73 25.92 -24.61
CA LYS A 589 64.44 26.68 -25.85
C LYS A 589 63.35 27.75 -25.67
N ASP A 590 62.35 27.52 -24.81
CA ASP A 590 61.27 28.48 -24.54
C ASP A 590 61.66 29.53 -23.48
N GLU A 591 62.70 29.25 -22.66
CA GLU A 591 63.23 30.18 -21.65
C GLU A 591 63.93 31.43 -22.25
N MET A 592 64.17 31.45 -23.56
CA MET A 592 64.86 32.56 -24.23
C MET A 592 63.96 33.80 -24.50
N ASP A 593 62.62 33.64 -24.56
CA ASP A 593 61.68 34.77 -24.64
C ASP A 593 61.10 35.08 -23.25
N SER A 594 61.80 35.96 -22.53
CA SER A 594 61.44 36.43 -21.18
C SER A 594 59.98 36.92 -21.10
N GLU A 595 59.41 37.51 -22.16
CA GLU A 595 58.01 37.97 -22.16
C GLU A 595 57.02 36.81 -22.29
N LEU A 596 57.36 35.75 -23.03
CA LEU A 596 56.54 34.54 -23.16
C LEU A 596 56.42 33.78 -21.83
N VAL A 597 57.51 33.71 -21.09
CA VAL A 597 57.57 33.04 -19.78
C VAL A 597 56.64 33.73 -18.79
N GLY A 598 56.66 35.07 -18.73
CA GLY A 598 55.77 35.85 -17.87
C GLY A 598 54.29 35.66 -18.20
N SER A 599 53.91 35.73 -19.49
CA SER A 599 52.52 35.56 -19.93
C SER A 599 52.00 34.15 -19.70
N THR A 600 52.80 33.13 -19.97
CA THR A 600 52.41 31.72 -19.73
C THR A 600 52.19 31.46 -18.25
N THR A 601 53.09 31.98 -17.41
CA THR A 601 52.98 31.85 -15.94
C THR A 601 51.73 32.57 -15.41
N ALA A 602 51.42 33.77 -15.92
CA ALA A 602 50.21 34.50 -15.53
C ALA A 602 48.91 33.71 -15.82
N VAL A 603 48.84 33.03 -16.98
CA VAL A 603 47.69 32.16 -17.30
C VAL A 603 47.59 30.99 -16.33
N ASP A 604 48.72 30.35 -15.98
CA ASP A 604 48.73 29.22 -15.05
C ASP A 604 48.19 29.61 -13.67
N TYR A 605 48.64 30.76 -13.15
CA TYR A 605 48.17 31.28 -11.87
C TYR A 605 46.71 31.69 -11.92
N MET A 606 46.24 32.26 -13.03
CA MET A 606 44.82 32.58 -13.21
C MET A 606 43.95 31.32 -13.25
N GLU A 607 44.30 30.30 -14.03
CA GLU A 607 43.54 29.03 -14.09
C GLU A 607 43.50 28.33 -12.72
N ALA A 608 44.63 28.34 -12.01
CA ALA A 608 44.71 27.78 -10.66
C ALA A 608 43.88 28.57 -9.65
N TYR A 609 43.95 29.91 -9.68
CA TYR A 609 43.15 30.78 -8.81
C TYR A 609 41.65 30.62 -9.11
N TYR A 610 41.27 30.59 -10.39
CA TYR A 610 39.90 30.37 -10.83
C TYR A 610 39.33 29.07 -10.27
N LYS A 611 40.07 27.97 -10.37
CA LYS A 611 39.64 26.66 -9.86
C LYS A 611 39.40 26.66 -8.35
N VAL A 612 40.21 27.40 -7.59
CA VAL A 612 40.04 27.54 -6.13
C VAL A 612 38.84 28.43 -5.82
N ALA A 613 38.74 29.60 -6.45
CA ALA A 613 37.64 30.55 -6.24
C ALA A 613 36.27 29.94 -6.61
N LEU A 614 36.20 29.21 -7.73
CA LEU A 614 34.97 28.54 -8.19
C LEU A 614 34.38 27.62 -7.12
N LYS A 615 35.22 26.77 -6.52
CA LYS A 615 34.80 25.85 -5.46
C LYS A 615 34.29 26.60 -4.23
N THR A 616 35.03 27.61 -3.79
CA THR A 616 34.66 28.44 -2.64
C THR A 616 33.33 29.17 -2.85
N VAL A 617 33.10 29.71 -4.06
CA VAL A 617 31.83 30.39 -4.38
C VAL A 617 30.68 29.39 -4.41
N VAL A 618 30.86 28.22 -5.02
CA VAL A 618 29.82 27.18 -5.03
C VAL A 618 29.41 26.79 -3.60
N ASP A 619 30.37 26.56 -2.72
CA ASP A 619 30.10 26.17 -1.34
C ASP A 619 29.43 27.31 -0.54
N ASN A 620 29.91 28.55 -0.67
CA ASN A 620 29.36 29.71 0.03
C ASN A 620 27.95 30.07 -0.45
N VAL A 621 27.68 29.99 -1.76
CA VAL A 621 26.33 30.19 -2.31
C VAL A 621 25.38 29.13 -1.77
N SER A 622 25.82 27.87 -1.76
CA SER A 622 24.99 26.75 -1.29
C SER A 622 24.68 26.87 0.21
N THR A 623 25.71 27.10 1.03
CA THR A 623 25.59 27.06 2.51
C THR A 623 25.20 28.39 3.14
N HIS A 624 25.74 29.52 2.68
CA HIS A 624 25.46 30.81 3.33
C HIS A 624 24.30 31.56 2.70
N ALA A 625 24.11 31.46 1.40
CA ALA A 625 23.03 32.17 0.72
C ALA A 625 21.76 31.31 0.67
N VAL A 626 21.76 30.17 -0.03
CA VAL A 626 20.56 29.34 -0.20
C VAL A 626 20.12 28.73 1.14
N GLU A 627 21.03 28.06 1.86
CA GLU A 627 20.65 27.35 3.08
C GLU A 627 20.25 28.31 4.22
N CYS A 628 21.15 29.21 4.63
CA CYS A 628 20.92 30.06 5.80
C CYS A 628 19.94 31.23 5.56
N ARG A 629 19.87 31.81 4.35
CA ARG A 629 19.04 33.01 4.10
C ARG A 629 17.66 32.69 3.54
N LEU A 630 17.51 31.58 2.83
CA LEU A 630 16.22 31.16 2.27
C LEU A 630 15.66 29.95 3.02
N ILE A 631 16.29 28.78 2.91
CA ILE A 631 15.70 27.49 3.30
C ILE A 631 15.39 27.39 4.80
N GLN A 632 16.35 27.73 5.66
CA GLN A 632 16.19 27.63 7.12
C GLN A 632 15.16 28.63 7.70
N LYS A 633 14.85 29.71 6.97
CA LYS A 633 13.88 30.74 7.40
C LYS A 633 12.43 30.43 6.95
N LEU A 634 12.21 29.43 6.10
CA LEU A 634 10.87 29.10 5.58
C LEU A 634 9.84 28.72 6.67
N PRO A 635 10.18 27.93 7.71
CA PRO A 635 9.21 27.55 8.73
C PRO A 635 8.68 28.73 9.57
N SER A 636 9.45 29.82 9.68
CA SER A 636 9.08 31.04 10.40
C SER A 636 8.22 32.02 9.61
N ILE A 637 7.90 31.74 8.34
CA ILE A 637 7.08 32.66 7.53
C ILE A 637 5.67 32.82 8.12
N LEU A 638 5.10 31.72 8.64
CA LEU A 638 3.75 31.65 9.18
C LEU A 638 3.79 31.02 10.59
N ASP A 639 4.44 31.71 11.52
CA ASP A 639 4.51 31.28 12.91
C ASP A 639 3.23 31.63 13.70
N THR A 640 3.15 31.10 14.92
CA THR A 640 2.02 31.36 15.82
C THR A 640 1.99 32.79 16.36
N GLU A 641 3.14 33.49 16.40
CA GLU A 641 3.23 34.87 16.87
C GLU A 641 2.55 35.82 15.88
N LYS A 642 2.79 35.67 14.56
CA LYS A 642 2.08 36.45 13.54
C LYS A 642 0.56 36.29 13.62
N ILE A 643 0.06 35.08 13.87
CA ILE A 643 -1.39 34.84 14.01
C ILE A 643 -1.96 35.48 15.28
N HIS A 644 -1.17 35.55 16.35
CA HIS A 644 -1.56 36.23 17.57
C HIS A 644 -1.68 37.74 17.36
N ASP A 645 -0.76 38.33 16.61
CA ASP A 645 -0.69 39.78 16.39
C ASP A 645 -1.67 40.31 15.32
N MET A 646 -2.31 39.41 14.55
CA MET A 646 -3.36 39.76 13.59
C MET A 646 -4.60 40.37 14.27
N GLY A 647 -5.16 41.41 13.65
CA GLY A 647 -6.42 42.03 14.10
C GLY A 647 -7.65 41.18 13.78
N ASP A 648 -8.75 41.38 14.52
CA ASP A 648 -9.97 40.55 14.38
C ASP A 648 -10.62 40.64 12.98
N LEU A 649 -10.51 41.80 12.33
CA LEU A 649 -11.00 41.99 10.96
C LEU A 649 -10.20 41.14 9.95
N GLU A 650 -8.90 41.04 10.15
CA GLU A 650 -7.98 40.26 9.30
C GLU A 650 -8.22 38.76 9.51
N VAL A 651 -8.36 38.31 10.76
CA VAL A 651 -8.73 36.92 11.08
C VAL A 651 -10.03 36.49 10.39
N THR A 652 -11.04 37.37 10.42
CA THR A 652 -12.34 37.10 9.79
C THR A 652 -12.22 36.99 8.27
N GLN A 653 -11.45 37.88 7.64
CA GLN A 653 -11.20 37.83 6.19
C GLN A 653 -10.46 36.55 5.77
N LEU A 654 -9.58 36.02 6.62
CA LEU A 654 -8.77 34.84 6.30
C LEU A 654 -9.53 33.52 6.51
N ALA A 655 -10.36 33.38 7.55
CA ALA A 655 -10.79 32.07 8.04
C ALA A 655 -12.31 31.85 8.24
N ALA A 656 -13.18 32.80 7.90
CA ALA A 656 -14.63 32.63 8.06
C ALA A 656 -15.22 31.49 7.16
N ASP A 657 -16.18 30.73 7.68
CA ASP A 657 -16.93 29.72 6.90
C ASP A 657 -17.87 30.41 5.89
N ASN A 658 -17.92 29.90 4.66
CA ASN A 658 -18.90 30.29 3.65
C ASN A 658 -20.22 29.51 3.81
N GLU A 659 -21.32 30.00 3.23
CA GLU A 659 -22.64 29.33 3.32
C GLU A 659 -22.62 27.91 2.72
N ALA A 660 -21.82 27.67 1.68
CA ALA A 660 -21.71 26.37 1.01
C ALA A 660 -21.14 25.29 1.94
N SER A 661 -20.08 25.59 2.68
CA SER A 661 -19.42 24.66 3.62
C SER A 661 -20.34 24.31 4.80
N VAL A 662 -21.14 25.27 5.26
CA VAL A 662 -22.15 25.03 6.31
C VAL A 662 -23.22 24.05 5.83
N HIS A 663 -23.74 24.23 4.61
CA HIS A 663 -24.72 23.32 4.02
C HIS A 663 -24.15 21.92 3.77
N GLU A 664 -22.92 21.82 3.27
CA GLU A 664 -22.26 20.54 3.00
C GLU A 664 -21.99 19.74 4.28
N ARG A 665 -21.56 20.41 5.36
CA ARG A 665 -21.38 19.80 6.68
C ARG A 665 -22.69 19.22 7.22
N SER A 666 -23.79 19.97 7.11
CA SER A 666 -25.13 19.52 7.54
C SER A 666 -25.58 18.26 6.79
N ARG A 667 -25.48 18.27 5.46
CA ARG A 667 -25.86 17.13 4.60
C ARG A 667 -25.01 15.88 4.87
N THR A 668 -23.71 16.06 5.09
CA THR A 668 -22.79 14.95 5.35
C THR A 668 -23.05 14.31 6.71
N ASN A 669 -23.36 15.11 7.74
CA ASN A 669 -23.77 14.61 9.06
C ASN A 669 -25.09 13.83 9.00
N GLU A 670 -26.09 14.30 8.25
CA GLU A 670 -27.34 13.57 8.05
C GLU A 670 -27.08 12.19 7.41
N LYS A 671 -26.28 12.15 6.33
CA LYS A 671 -25.90 10.89 5.67
C LYS A 671 -25.16 9.95 6.62
N LEU A 672 -24.19 10.46 7.39
CA LEU A 672 -23.42 9.65 8.34
C LEU A 672 -24.33 9.00 9.39
N SER A 673 -25.27 9.76 9.94
CA SER A 673 -26.22 9.26 10.95
C SER A 673 -27.08 8.10 10.43
N VAL A 674 -27.58 8.20 9.18
CA VAL A 674 -28.38 7.13 8.56
C VAL A 674 -27.54 5.87 8.33
N LEU A 675 -26.30 6.01 7.84
CA LEU A 675 -25.43 4.85 7.56
C LEU A 675 -24.96 4.14 8.83
N GLU A 676 -24.66 4.87 9.91
CA GLU A 676 -24.24 4.26 11.18
C GLU A 676 -25.36 3.45 11.85
N LYS A 677 -26.61 3.93 11.79
CA LYS A 677 -27.78 3.16 12.22
C LYS A 677 -27.95 1.88 11.40
N ALA A 678 -27.85 2.02 10.08
CA ALA A 678 -27.96 0.87 9.18
C ALA A 678 -26.89 -0.20 9.44
N LEU A 679 -25.65 0.20 9.71
CA LEU A 679 -24.57 -0.73 10.04
C LEU A 679 -24.88 -1.52 11.33
N SER A 680 -25.49 -0.88 12.32
CA SER A 680 -25.90 -1.53 13.57
C SER A 680 -26.97 -2.61 13.31
N GLU A 681 -27.99 -2.30 12.50
CA GLU A 681 -29.04 -3.26 12.16
C GLU A 681 -28.52 -4.42 11.30
N LEU A 682 -27.65 -4.15 10.31
CA LEU A 682 -27.07 -5.18 9.44
C LEU A 682 -26.12 -6.13 10.18
N LYS A 683 -25.38 -5.65 11.19
CA LYS A 683 -24.53 -6.51 12.03
C LYS A 683 -25.33 -7.52 12.86
N GLN A 684 -26.56 -7.19 13.24
CA GLN A 684 -27.46 -8.15 13.91
C GLN A 684 -27.84 -9.33 12.99
N LEU A 685 -27.82 -9.14 11.67
CA LEU A 685 -28.12 -10.19 10.69
C LEU A 685 -26.94 -11.14 10.41
N ASP A 686 -25.71 -10.65 10.46
CA ASP A 686 -24.53 -11.49 10.16
C ASP A 686 -24.38 -12.65 11.17
N GLY A 687 -24.82 -12.42 12.43
CA GLY A 687 -24.94 -13.47 13.44
C GLY A 687 -25.88 -14.64 13.05
N PHE A 688 -26.91 -14.40 12.23
CA PHE A 688 -27.81 -15.45 11.74
C PHE A 688 -27.19 -16.32 10.64
N ARG A 689 -26.22 -15.79 9.87
CA ARG A 689 -25.55 -16.54 8.80
C ARG A 689 -24.72 -17.69 9.36
N SER A 690 -24.12 -17.50 10.53
CA SER A 690 -23.35 -18.53 11.24
C SER A 690 -24.23 -19.72 11.63
N ILE A 691 -25.49 -19.47 12.01
CA ILE A 691 -26.43 -20.50 12.49
C ILE A 691 -27.00 -21.33 11.33
N VAL A 692 -27.24 -20.70 10.17
CA VAL A 692 -27.80 -21.39 8.99
C VAL A 692 -26.76 -22.24 8.27
N ALA A 693 -25.48 -21.87 8.33
CA ALA A 693 -24.38 -22.64 7.73
C ALA A 693 -24.16 -23.99 8.41
N GLU A 694 -24.41 -24.11 9.72
CA GLU A 694 -24.27 -25.37 10.48
C GLU A 694 -25.41 -26.38 10.22
N ALA A 695 -26.56 -25.92 9.74
CA ALA A 695 -27.76 -26.75 9.59
C ALA A 695 -27.89 -27.49 8.24
N GLN A 696 -26.96 -27.33 7.30
CA GLN A 696 -27.06 -27.85 5.91
C GLN A 696 -26.09 -28.99 5.53
N ILE A 697 -25.52 -29.73 6.49
CA ILE A 697 -24.72 -30.93 6.19
C ILE A 697 -25.63 -32.18 6.14
N PRO A 698 -25.83 -32.87 4.99
CA PRO A 698 -26.66 -34.06 4.94
C PRO A 698 -25.91 -35.30 5.46
N SER A 699 -26.53 -36.02 6.40
CA SER A 699 -26.12 -37.34 6.87
C SER A 699 -26.33 -38.40 5.78
N LYS A 700 -25.26 -39.04 5.32
CA LYS A 700 -25.36 -40.22 4.44
C LYS A 700 -25.61 -41.47 5.29
N VAL A 701 -26.75 -42.11 5.05
CA VAL A 701 -27.14 -43.43 5.56
C VAL A 701 -26.70 -44.51 4.56
N ASN A 702 -26.24 -45.63 5.13
CA ASN A 702 -25.75 -46.86 4.50
C ASN A 702 -26.76 -47.58 3.58
N GLY A 703 -26.21 -48.34 2.62
CA GLY A 703 -26.88 -49.42 1.90
C GLY A 703 -25.86 -50.32 1.17
N GLU A 704 -25.73 -51.56 1.66
CA GLU A 704 -24.87 -52.69 1.26
C GLU A 704 -25.19 -53.21 -0.17
N ALA A 705 -24.51 -54.13 -0.88
CA ALA A 705 -23.60 -55.26 -0.62
C ALA A 705 -22.96 -55.67 -2.00
N THR A 706 -21.81 -56.36 -2.17
CA THR A 706 -21.53 -57.77 -1.84
C THR A 706 -20.08 -58.18 -2.26
N ARG A 707 -19.33 -58.76 -1.29
CA ARG A 707 -18.44 -59.99 -1.25
C ARG A 707 -17.56 -60.36 -2.47
N SER A 708 -16.32 -60.86 -2.35
CA SER A 708 -15.69 -61.90 -1.50
C SER A 708 -14.14 -61.81 -1.68
N SER A 709 -13.18 -62.18 -0.81
CA SER A 709 -12.93 -63.33 0.10
C SER A 709 -11.79 -62.89 1.07
N ALA A 710 -11.41 -63.51 2.20
CA ALA A 710 -11.61 -64.81 2.82
C ALA A 710 -11.39 -64.66 4.35
N VAL A 711 -11.81 -65.67 5.12
CA VAL A 711 -11.94 -65.67 6.60
C VAL A 711 -11.04 -66.80 7.22
N PRO A 712 -11.11 -67.12 8.55
CA PRO A 712 -10.08 -66.93 9.60
C PRO A 712 -9.57 -68.30 10.16
N PRO A 713 -9.05 -68.44 11.40
CA PRO A 713 -9.92 -68.53 12.59
C PRO A 713 -9.40 -67.98 13.94
N ARG A 714 -10.35 -67.91 14.87
CA ARG A 714 -10.31 -67.62 16.33
C ARG A 714 -9.61 -68.72 17.14
N SER A 715 -9.17 -68.42 18.37
CA SER A 715 -9.83 -68.85 19.65
C SER A 715 -8.90 -68.83 20.88
N GLU A 716 -9.41 -68.31 22.01
CA GLU A 716 -9.39 -68.83 23.42
C GLU A 716 -8.08 -69.39 24.03
N SER A 717 -7.71 -69.29 25.32
CA SER A 717 -8.35 -68.99 26.62
C SER A 717 -7.29 -69.16 27.76
N LEU A 718 -7.70 -68.90 29.02
CA LEU A 718 -7.13 -69.30 30.35
C LEU A 718 -6.08 -68.35 30.99
N ARG A 719 -6.42 -67.59 32.05
CA ARG A 719 -6.61 -67.91 33.50
C ARG A 719 -5.30 -68.02 34.32
N SER A 720 -5.13 -67.14 35.32
CA SER A 720 -4.80 -67.48 36.74
C SER A 720 -4.53 -66.20 37.58
N VAL A 721 -5.34 -65.92 38.63
CA VAL A 721 -5.02 -66.02 40.09
C VAL A 721 -4.58 -64.64 40.67
N ARG A 722 -5.39 -63.91 41.47
CA ARG A 722 -5.58 -63.93 42.96
C ARG A 722 -4.25 -63.77 43.71
N GLU A 723 -4.03 -62.90 44.71
CA GLU A 723 -4.77 -62.41 45.90
C GLU A 723 -4.05 -61.11 46.39
N GLU A 724 -4.73 -60.05 46.85
CA GLU A 724 -5.03 -59.66 48.27
C GLU A 724 -3.76 -59.30 49.08
N GLU A 725 -3.62 -58.24 49.91
CA GLU A 725 -4.44 -57.54 50.93
C GLU A 725 -3.86 -56.09 51.07
N ALA A 726 -4.57 -54.96 51.29
CA ALA A 726 -5.46 -54.49 52.37
C ALA A 726 -4.76 -54.12 53.72
N GLU A 727 -5.18 -52.97 54.28
CA GLU A 727 -5.02 -52.49 55.68
C GLU A 727 -3.66 -51.89 56.11
N SER A 728 -3.53 -50.86 56.97
CA SER A 728 -4.44 -49.94 57.66
C SER A 728 -3.62 -48.87 58.44
N GLN A 729 -4.11 -47.62 58.45
CA GLN A 729 -4.19 -46.65 59.58
C GLN A 729 -3.03 -46.33 60.56
N SER A 730 -2.97 -45.00 60.86
CA SER A 730 -2.65 -44.33 62.15
C SER A 730 -1.15 -43.98 62.41
N LEU A 731 -0.72 -42.84 62.96
CA LEU A 731 -1.21 -42.02 64.11
C LEU A 731 -0.74 -40.53 64.05
N GLN A 732 -1.63 -39.63 64.52
CA GLN A 732 -1.45 -38.46 65.44
C GLN A 732 -0.60 -37.23 65.01
N SER A 733 -1.19 -36.02 64.80
CA SER A 733 -1.61 -34.95 65.77
C SER A 733 -0.46 -33.99 66.19
N PRO A 734 -0.65 -32.77 66.75
CA PRO A 734 -1.86 -31.90 66.90
C PRO A 734 -1.63 -30.35 66.71
N VAL A 735 -2.72 -29.54 66.65
CA VAL A 735 -3.02 -28.21 67.33
C VAL A 735 -2.08 -26.98 67.08
N ALA A 736 -2.44 -25.68 66.96
CA ALA A 736 -3.59 -24.74 67.12
C ALA A 736 -3.26 -23.44 66.28
N GLU A 737 -4.17 -22.63 65.70
CA GLU A 737 -5.08 -21.56 66.26
C GLU A 737 -4.38 -20.51 67.16
N GLU A 738 -4.57 -19.17 67.14
CA GLU A 738 -5.45 -18.18 66.49
C GLU A 738 -4.93 -16.72 66.77
N TYR A 739 -5.34 -15.75 65.93
CA TYR A 739 -5.64 -14.28 66.09
C TYR A 739 -4.95 -13.33 67.12
N LEU A 740 -4.52 -12.13 66.65
CA LEU A 740 -5.10 -10.77 66.94
C LEU A 740 -4.18 -9.59 66.53
N VAL A 741 -4.79 -8.40 66.48
CA VAL A 741 -4.44 -7.10 65.85
C VAL A 741 -3.56 -6.20 66.76
N GLU A 742 -2.79 -5.27 66.15
CA GLU A 742 -2.78 -3.81 66.44
C GLU A 742 -1.44 -3.10 66.84
N ILE A 743 -1.28 -1.88 66.27
CA ILE A 743 -0.52 -0.67 66.70
C ILE A 743 0.93 -0.44 66.18
N ALA A 744 1.11 0.69 65.49
CA ALA A 744 2.38 1.34 65.08
C ALA A 744 2.96 2.27 66.17
N PRO A 745 4.24 2.71 66.04
CA PRO A 745 4.48 4.16 66.13
C PRO A 745 5.49 4.72 65.13
N ALA A 746 5.35 6.02 64.87
CA ALA A 746 6.06 6.87 63.93
C ALA A 746 7.49 7.27 64.36
N TYR A 747 8.36 7.63 63.39
CA TYR A 747 9.22 8.84 63.43
C TYR A 747 9.81 9.22 62.05
N ALA A 748 9.42 10.42 61.59
CA ALA A 748 10.04 11.46 60.73
C ALA A 748 10.83 11.17 59.41
N PRO A 749 10.74 12.07 58.39
CA PRO A 749 11.34 11.94 57.05
C PRO A 749 12.63 12.76 56.85
N GLU A 750 13.44 12.42 55.82
CA GLU A 750 14.27 13.28 54.93
C GLU A 750 15.33 12.44 54.15
N PRO A 751 15.89 12.89 53.01
CA PRO A 751 15.28 13.51 51.82
C PRO A 751 15.55 12.68 50.54
N GLU A 752 14.79 12.92 49.47
CA GLU A 752 15.06 12.37 48.14
C GLU A 752 16.37 12.95 47.53
N PRO A 753 17.25 12.12 46.93
CA PRO A 753 18.20 12.60 45.94
C PRO A 753 17.53 12.71 44.56
N PRO A 754 18.02 13.60 43.69
CA PRO A 754 17.28 14.10 42.54
C PRO A 754 17.00 13.04 41.48
N VAL A 755 15.81 13.13 40.88
CA VAL A 755 15.47 12.49 39.62
C VAL A 755 16.38 13.06 38.53
N GLU A 756 17.45 12.34 38.21
CA GLU A 756 18.08 12.48 36.91
C GLU A 756 17.09 11.93 35.88
N THR A 757 16.59 12.85 35.06
CA THR A 757 15.93 12.51 33.80
C THR A 757 17.03 11.97 32.90
N TYR A 758 17.12 10.65 32.79
CA TYR A 758 17.93 10.03 31.76
C TYR A 758 17.24 10.33 30.43
N GLU A 759 17.95 11.09 29.60
CA GLU A 759 17.62 11.38 28.21
C GLU A 759 17.33 10.06 27.47
N ASP A 760 16.36 10.08 26.56
CA ASP A 760 16.05 8.95 25.68
C ASP A 760 17.35 8.47 25.00
N GLU A 761 17.86 7.30 25.40
CA GLU A 761 19.03 6.70 24.77
C GLU A 761 18.71 6.40 23.29
N VAL A 762 19.40 7.13 22.41
CA VAL A 762 19.37 6.96 20.96
C VAL A 762 19.87 5.55 20.61
N PRO A 763 19.21 4.79 19.72
CA PRO A 763 19.74 3.52 19.22
C PRO A 763 21.14 3.72 18.64
N VAL A 764 22.09 2.86 19.02
CA VAL A 764 23.49 2.90 18.55
C VAL A 764 23.53 2.87 17.02
N GLU A 765 23.91 3.99 16.38
CA GLU A 765 23.95 4.12 14.92
C GLU A 765 25.30 3.64 14.36
N TYR A 766 25.27 2.65 13.48
CA TYR A 766 26.38 2.38 12.57
C TYR A 766 26.37 3.42 11.45
N PRO A 767 27.51 3.98 11.04
CA PRO A 767 27.57 4.88 9.90
C PRO A 767 27.15 4.12 8.63
N ALA A 768 25.95 4.40 8.13
CA ALA A 768 25.54 3.95 6.82
C ALA A 768 26.46 4.61 5.77
N ARG A 769 27.26 3.83 5.05
CA ARG A 769 27.90 4.32 3.82
C ARG A 769 26.79 4.51 2.79
N GLU A 770 26.77 5.66 2.12
CA GLU A 770 25.96 5.82 0.91
C GLU A 770 26.31 4.68 -0.06
N PRO A 771 25.34 4.14 -0.80
CA PRO A 771 25.62 3.11 -1.80
C PRO A 771 26.53 3.71 -2.88
N ASP A 772 27.83 3.62 -2.67
CA ASP A 772 28.86 4.02 -3.62
C ASP A 772 28.62 3.27 -4.93
N ASP A 773 28.80 4.00 -6.02
CA ASP A 773 28.68 3.59 -7.43
C ASP A 773 29.70 2.49 -7.85
N PHE A 774 30.24 1.71 -6.92
CA PHE A 774 31.31 0.74 -7.14
C PHE A 774 30.86 -0.50 -7.94
N PHE A 775 29.56 -0.84 -7.93
CA PHE A 775 29.02 -1.91 -8.78
C PHE A 775 28.77 -1.51 -10.24
N SER A 776 29.05 -0.25 -10.63
CA SER A 776 28.95 0.18 -12.03
C SER A 776 30.07 -0.40 -12.93
N GLY A 777 31.18 -0.86 -12.35
CA GLY A 777 32.38 -1.31 -13.08
C GLY A 777 32.41 -2.78 -13.51
N LEU A 778 31.51 -3.64 -13.04
CA LEU A 778 31.53 -5.09 -13.32
C LEU A 778 30.18 -5.60 -13.86
N SER A 779 29.74 -5.12 -15.02
CA SER A 779 28.87 -5.90 -15.93
C SER A 779 28.70 -5.23 -17.30
N SER A 780 29.58 -5.57 -18.24
CA SER A 780 29.23 -5.57 -19.66
C SER A 780 28.47 -6.85 -20.01
N SER A 781 27.29 -7.05 -19.41
CA SER A 781 26.37 -8.13 -19.78
C SER A 781 24.96 -7.83 -19.27
N LYS A 782 24.09 -7.36 -20.18
CA LYS A 782 22.61 -7.29 -20.08
C LYS A 782 22.07 -7.24 -18.63
N LYS A 783 21.76 -6.04 -18.11
CA LYS A 783 20.97 -5.84 -16.88
C LYS A 783 19.60 -6.54 -17.01
N LYS A 784 19.56 -7.84 -16.74
CA LYS A 784 18.35 -8.51 -16.23
C LYS A 784 18.21 -8.00 -14.81
N LYS A 785 17.10 -7.31 -14.50
CA LYS A 785 16.64 -7.10 -13.12
C LYS A 785 16.69 -8.45 -12.41
N LYS A 786 17.71 -8.70 -11.58
CA LYS A 786 17.65 -9.80 -10.62
C LYS A 786 16.55 -9.40 -9.64
N LYS A 787 15.37 -10.01 -9.77
CA LYS A 787 14.30 -9.94 -8.77
C LYS A 787 14.87 -10.56 -7.49
N GLY A 788 15.39 -9.74 -6.59
CA GLY A 788 15.85 -10.18 -5.29
C GLY A 788 14.69 -10.79 -4.51
N MET A 789 14.90 -11.99 -4.00
CA MET A 789 13.96 -12.80 -3.23
C MET A 789 14.58 -13.00 -1.87
N LYS A 790 14.48 -11.95 -1.05
CA LYS A 790 15.03 -11.89 0.30
C LYS A 790 14.06 -11.04 1.14
N VAL A 791 13.96 -11.32 2.44
CA VAL A 791 12.87 -10.88 3.32
C VAL A 791 13.46 -10.37 4.62
N PHE A 792 12.83 -9.36 5.20
CA PHE A 792 12.95 -9.02 6.61
C PHE A 792 11.55 -8.78 7.17
N MET A 793 11.37 -8.92 8.47
CA MET A 793 10.07 -8.78 9.12
C MET A 793 9.74 -7.28 9.31
N THR A 794 8.60 -6.83 8.80
CA THR A 794 8.23 -5.39 8.73
C THR A 794 7.21 -4.95 9.80
N ARG A 795 6.81 -5.82 10.73
CA ARG A 795 5.80 -5.55 11.78
C ARG A 795 6.33 -4.70 12.93
N ARG A 796 6.76 -3.47 12.63
CA ARG A 796 7.34 -2.53 13.61
C ARG A 796 6.36 -2.06 14.70
N ASP A 797 5.06 -2.31 14.49
CA ASP A 797 3.96 -2.02 15.41
C ASP A 797 3.92 -2.98 16.61
N VAL A 798 4.36 -4.23 16.43
CA VAL A 798 4.28 -5.28 17.47
C VAL A 798 5.61 -6.01 17.72
N LEU A 799 6.54 -5.95 16.77
CA LEU A 799 7.86 -6.55 16.87
C LEU A 799 8.95 -5.50 16.89
N ASP A 800 10.00 -5.80 17.65
CA ASP A 800 11.29 -5.14 17.54
C ASP A 800 12.29 -6.13 16.93
N SER A 801 12.76 -5.83 15.71
CA SER A 801 13.56 -6.79 14.93
C SER A 801 15.06 -6.54 15.11
N GLN A 802 15.74 -7.50 15.70
CA GLN A 802 17.17 -7.48 15.98
C GLN A 802 17.90 -8.40 14.99
N HIS A 803 18.82 -7.83 14.22
CA HIS A 803 19.60 -8.58 13.23
C HIS A 803 20.94 -8.99 13.84
N GLU A 804 21.13 -10.29 14.02
CA GLU A 804 22.32 -10.95 14.55
C GLU A 804 22.95 -10.32 15.81
N PRO A 805 22.18 -9.97 16.85
CA PRO A 805 22.70 -9.26 18.03
C PRO A 805 23.79 -10.04 18.77
N PHE A 806 23.70 -11.37 18.89
CA PHE A 806 24.74 -12.16 19.58
C PHE A 806 26.08 -12.21 18.82
N GLY A 807 26.06 -11.96 17.50
CA GLY A 807 27.28 -11.83 16.70
C GLY A 807 28.20 -10.72 17.18
N ASP A 808 27.64 -9.63 17.72
CA ASP A 808 28.41 -8.45 18.15
C ASP A 808 29.27 -8.79 19.38
N ALA A 809 28.68 -9.46 20.38
CA ALA A 809 29.41 -9.99 21.54
C ALA A 809 30.36 -11.14 21.17
N PHE A 810 29.97 -11.98 20.19
CA PHE A 810 30.75 -13.14 19.76
C PHE A 810 32.06 -12.76 19.06
N TYR A 811 32.02 -11.84 18.09
CA TYR A 811 33.19 -11.42 17.32
C TYR A 811 33.99 -10.30 17.99
N TYR A 812 33.31 -9.33 18.61
CA TYR A 812 33.95 -8.07 19.02
C TYR A 812 33.94 -7.82 20.53
N GLY A 813 32.97 -8.40 21.24
CA GLY A 813 32.79 -8.20 22.67
C GLY A 813 33.98 -8.63 23.54
N PRO A 814 33.95 -8.28 24.85
CA PRO A 814 35.01 -8.61 25.78
C PRO A 814 35.08 -10.12 26.08
N GLU A 815 33.98 -10.85 25.85
CA GLU A 815 33.89 -12.31 26.03
C GLU A 815 34.56 -13.09 24.90
N PHE A 816 34.65 -12.50 23.71
CA PHE A 816 35.39 -12.97 22.54
C PHE A 816 35.44 -14.49 22.35
N LEU A 817 34.40 -15.00 21.69
CA LEU A 817 34.20 -16.43 21.50
C LEU A 817 34.47 -16.89 20.06
N SER A 818 34.96 -16.00 19.19
CA SER A 818 35.31 -16.30 17.80
C SER A 818 36.81 -16.63 17.63
N ASP A 819 37.13 -17.40 16.60
CA ASP A 819 38.51 -17.48 16.08
C ASP A 819 38.82 -16.32 15.12
N ARG A 820 37.79 -15.71 14.52
CA ARG A 820 37.93 -14.52 13.67
C ARG A 820 38.33 -13.31 14.52
N TYR A 821 39.27 -12.50 14.03
CA TYR A 821 39.88 -11.35 14.73
C TYR A 821 40.72 -11.70 15.97
N ARG A 822 41.02 -12.98 16.22
CA ARG A 822 41.87 -13.40 17.34
C ARG A 822 43.25 -12.77 17.30
N ASP A 823 43.81 -12.67 16.09
CA ASP A 823 45.12 -12.07 15.84
C ASP A 823 45.05 -10.59 15.42
N ASP A 824 43.85 -9.97 15.48
CA ASP A 824 43.61 -8.56 15.14
C ASP A 824 42.85 -7.82 16.26
N PRO A 825 43.51 -7.58 17.42
CA PRO A 825 42.89 -6.87 18.53
C PRO A 825 42.58 -5.40 18.21
N ALA A 826 43.25 -4.81 17.20
CA ALA A 826 43.04 -3.43 16.79
C ALA A 826 41.69 -3.25 16.09
N THR A 827 41.35 -4.11 15.11
CA THR A 827 40.04 -4.08 14.45
C THR A 827 38.92 -4.38 15.46
N ARG A 828 39.15 -5.27 16.43
CA ARG A 828 38.17 -5.56 17.49
C ARG A 828 37.90 -4.35 18.40
N ALA A 829 38.95 -3.70 18.90
CA ALA A 829 38.81 -2.53 19.78
C ALA A 829 38.26 -1.29 19.06
N ALA A 830 38.42 -1.20 17.74
CA ALA A 830 37.87 -0.11 16.94
C ALA A 830 36.39 -0.31 16.56
N HIS A 831 35.81 -1.49 16.80
CA HIS A 831 34.42 -1.78 16.45
C HIS A 831 33.46 -1.05 17.40
N PRO A 832 32.38 -0.40 16.90
CA PRO A 832 31.45 0.38 17.73
C PRO A 832 30.77 -0.37 18.89
N GLN A 833 30.86 -1.70 18.90
CA GLN A 833 30.24 -2.58 19.89
C GLN A 833 31.24 -3.47 20.62
N SER A 834 32.51 -3.06 20.66
CA SER A 834 33.57 -3.79 21.37
C SER A 834 33.24 -4.06 22.84
N ASP A 835 32.34 -3.27 23.43
CA ASP A 835 31.95 -3.35 24.84
C ASP A 835 30.68 -4.18 25.08
N GLN A 836 30.00 -4.65 24.01
CA GLN A 836 28.77 -5.44 24.15
C GLN A 836 29.07 -6.87 24.63
N THR A 837 28.30 -7.30 25.64
CA THR A 837 28.31 -8.64 26.22
C THR A 837 26.99 -9.37 25.95
N TYR A 838 26.98 -10.70 26.08
CA TYR A 838 25.75 -11.50 26.05
C TYR A 838 24.71 -10.98 27.05
N LYS A 839 25.14 -10.60 28.26
CA LYS A 839 24.24 -10.01 29.25
C LYS A 839 23.66 -8.68 28.79
N SER A 840 24.47 -7.75 28.27
CA SER A 840 23.97 -6.45 27.82
C SER A 840 22.93 -6.56 26.69
N ILE A 841 23.10 -7.54 25.80
CA ILE A 841 22.14 -7.84 24.73
C ILE A 841 20.81 -8.32 25.31
N LEU A 842 20.85 -9.22 26.30
CA LEU A 842 19.65 -9.71 26.99
C LEU A 842 18.96 -8.62 27.82
N ASP A 843 19.71 -7.73 28.45
CA ASP A 843 19.17 -6.59 29.20
C ASP A 843 18.41 -5.65 28.25
N HIS A 844 18.96 -5.38 27.06
CA HIS A 844 18.28 -4.61 26.01
C HIS A 844 16.96 -5.27 25.57
N PHE A 845 16.94 -6.59 25.40
CA PHE A 845 15.69 -7.30 25.07
C PHE A 845 14.62 -7.13 26.16
N ALA A 846 15.02 -7.18 27.43
CA ALA A 846 14.11 -6.97 28.55
C ALA A 846 13.55 -5.54 28.59
N GLU A 847 14.30 -4.54 28.12
CA GLU A 847 13.81 -3.16 28.00
C GLU A 847 12.78 -3.02 26.89
N VAL A 848 13.02 -3.65 25.74
CA VAL A 848 12.06 -3.68 24.62
C VAL A 848 10.75 -4.35 25.04
N GLU A 849 10.83 -5.44 25.81
CA GLU A 849 9.64 -6.11 26.36
C GLU A 849 8.83 -5.19 27.28
N LYS A 850 9.49 -4.34 28.10
CA LYS A 850 8.80 -3.34 28.93
C LYS A 850 8.05 -2.29 28.11
N GLN A 851 8.47 -2.05 26.87
CA GLN A 851 7.80 -1.15 25.93
C GLN A 851 6.57 -1.81 25.25
N GLY A 852 6.26 -3.07 25.59
CA GLY A 852 5.11 -3.80 25.06
C GLY A 852 5.33 -4.40 23.66
N LYS A 853 6.58 -4.44 23.17
CA LYS A 853 6.95 -5.10 21.92
C LYS A 853 7.53 -6.48 22.18
N ARG A 854 7.32 -7.41 21.24
CA ARG A 854 7.99 -8.72 21.26
C ARG A 854 9.30 -8.63 20.46
N VAL A 855 10.41 -9.08 21.05
CA VAL A 855 11.70 -9.10 20.36
C VAL A 855 11.73 -10.23 19.33
N PHE A 856 12.07 -9.89 18.09
CA PHE A 856 12.29 -10.83 17.00
C PHE A 856 13.78 -10.86 16.68
N ILE A 857 14.43 -12.01 16.86
CA ILE A 857 15.88 -12.16 16.68
C ILE A 857 16.15 -13.03 15.48
N LYS A 858 16.99 -12.55 14.55
CA LYS A 858 17.60 -13.37 13.52
C LYS A 858 19.07 -13.55 13.89
N ASP A 859 19.46 -14.72 14.39
CA ASP A 859 20.85 -15.04 14.69
C ASP A 859 21.34 -16.31 13.97
N MET A 860 22.65 -16.50 13.91
CA MET A 860 23.24 -17.79 13.56
C MET A 860 23.41 -18.63 14.82
N ALA A 861 23.02 -19.91 14.77
CA ALA A 861 23.21 -20.83 15.89
C ALA A 861 24.68 -20.89 16.33
N TYR A 862 25.60 -20.77 15.37
CA TYR A 862 27.05 -20.71 15.57
C TYR A 862 27.50 -19.75 16.69
N TYR A 863 26.86 -18.59 16.85
CA TYR A 863 27.24 -17.63 17.89
C TYR A 863 27.01 -18.18 19.29
N LEU A 864 26.16 -19.18 19.46
CA LEU A 864 25.84 -19.75 20.77
C LEU A 864 26.80 -20.87 21.19
N PHE A 865 27.83 -21.18 20.40
CA PHE A 865 28.76 -22.28 20.66
C PHE A 865 30.20 -21.76 20.82
N PRO A 866 31.04 -22.45 21.60
CA PRO A 866 32.47 -22.14 21.65
C PRO A 866 33.16 -22.50 20.33
N PRO A 867 34.39 -22.00 20.08
CA PRO A 867 35.20 -22.42 18.95
C PRO A 867 35.37 -23.94 18.86
N GLU A 868 35.55 -24.44 17.65
CA GLU A 868 35.63 -25.87 17.35
C GLU A 868 36.68 -26.57 18.23
N GLY A 869 36.26 -27.62 18.95
CA GLY A 869 37.13 -28.42 19.83
C GLY A 869 37.37 -27.86 21.23
N GLN A 870 36.77 -26.74 21.63
CA GLN A 870 36.84 -26.22 23.00
C GLN A 870 35.69 -26.72 23.89
N PRO A 871 35.92 -26.93 25.21
CA PRO A 871 34.85 -27.29 26.13
C PRO A 871 33.86 -26.14 26.28
N THR A 872 32.55 -26.44 26.23
CA THR A 872 31.50 -25.43 26.41
C THR A 872 31.54 -24.84 27.81
N LYS A 873 31.60 -23.52 27.88
CA LYS A 873 31.41 -22.74 29.09
C LYS A 873 30.36 -21.67 28.87
N ILE A 874 29.61 -21.36 29.92
CA ILE A 874 28.68 -20.24 29.94
C ILE A 874 29.49 -18.95 29.79
N ALA A 875 28.97 -18.02 28.99
CA ALA A 875 29.58 -16.72 28.77
C ALA A 875 29.83 -16.01 30.12
N GLU A 876 30.99 -15.38 30.29
CA GLU A 876 31.42 -14.79 31.58
C GLU A 876 30.40 -13.78 32.13
N SER A 877 29.75 -13.00 31.26
CA SER A 877 28.72 -12.04 31.65
C SER A 877 27.42 -12.69 32.16
N LEU A 878 27.19 -13.95 31.84
CA LEU A 878 26.03 -14.74 32.26
C LEU A 878 26.31 -15.63 33.49
N GLY A 879 27.45 -15.44 34.14
CA GLY A 879 27.83 -16.13 35.38
C GLY A 879 29.02 -17.07 35.24
N GLY A 880 29.50 -17.33 34.02
CA GLY A 880 30.67 -18.18 33.75
C GLY A 880 30.50 -19.65 34.18
N GLY A 881 31.54 -20.45 33.94
CA GLY A 881 31.59 -21.86 34.37
C GLY A 881 30.97 -22.87 33.41
N GLU A 882 30.83 -24.12 33.86
CA GLU A 882 30.27 -25.22 33.06
C GLU A 882 28.84 -25.54 33.53
N GLU A 883 27.90 -25.65 32.59
CA GLU A 883 26.54 -26.16 32.84
C GLU A 883 26.43 -27.57 32.22
N PRO A 884 26.45 -28.65 33.03
CA PRO A 884 26.52 -30.02 32.52
C PRO A 884 25.40 -30.35 31.54
N GLY A 885 25.77 -30.81 30.34
CA GLY A 885 24.82 -31.20 29.30
C GLY A 885 24.33 -30.04 28.42
N ASN A 886 24.64 -28.78 28.75
CA ASN A 886 24.37 -27.64 27.87
C ASN A 886 25.51 -27.49 26.85
N PRO A 887 25.23 -27.61 25.53
CA PRO A 887 26.25 -27.45 24.52
C PRO A 887 26.49 -25.98 24.14
N THR A 888 25.71 -25.03 24.68
CA THR A 888 25.75 -23.60 24.35
C THR A 888 26.41 -22.73 25.42
N VAL A 889 26.74 -21.49 25.06
CA VAL A 889 27.30 -20.46 25.96
C VAL A 889 26.23 -19.68 26.74
N ILE A 890 24.95 -20.00 26.53
CA ILE A 890 23.80 -19.37 27.20
C ILE A 890 23.16 -20.38 28.17
N PRO A 891 22.93 -20.02 29.45
CA PRO A 891 22.29 -20.91 30.43
C PRO A 891 20.91 -21.41 30.01
N LEU A 892 20.57 -22.63 30.41
CA LEU A 892 19.29 -23.26 30.07
C LEU A 892 18.07 -22.42 30.48
N ASP A 893 18.12 -21.77 31.65
CA ASP A 893 17.03 -20.92 32.15
C ASP A 893 16.82 -19.66 31.30
N ILE A 894 17.85 -19.20 30.60
CA ILE A 894 17.74 -18.10 29.65
C ILE A 894 17.20 -18.64 28.32
N LEU A 895 17.70 -19.78 27.84
CA LEU A 895 17.19 -20.42 26.62
C LEU A 895 15.68 -20.67 26.68
N ARG A 896 15.15 -21.07 27.84
CA ARG A 896 13.70 -21.27 28.09
C ARG A 896 12.84 -20.03 27.86
N LYS A 897 13.42 -18.83 27.83
CA LYS A 897 12.67 -17.58 27.59
C LYS A 897 12.39 -17.34 26.11
N PHE A 898 13.12 -17.99 25.22
CA PHE A 898 12.99 -17.78 23.78
C PHE A 898 11.95 -18.72 23.15
N HIS A 899 11.26 -18.21 22.13
CA HIS A 899 10.48 -19.01 21.20
C HIS A 899 11.35 -19.30 19.97
N PHE A 900 11.85 -20.53 19.84
CA PHE A 900 12.77 -20.90 18.76
C PHE A 900 12.06 -21.23 17.45
N THR A 901 12.61 -20.72 16.35
CA THR A 901 12.25 -21.09 14.98
C THR A 901 13.53 -21.30 14.17
N PHE A 902 13.48 -22.16 13.15
CA PHE A 902 14.68 -22.56 12.41
C PHE A 902 14.50 -22.27 10.92
N LEU A 903 15.36 -21.44 10.34
CA LEU A 903 15.41 -21.18 8.90
C LEU A 903 16.60 -21.91 8.30
N ILE A 904 16.35 -22.89 7.44
CA ILE A 904 17.38 -23.67 6.76
C ILE A 904 17.47 -23.31 5.28
N ARG A 905 18.66 -23.46 4.72
CA ARG A 905 18.92 -23.28 3.28
C ARG A 905 19.85 -24.37 2.79
N HIS A 906 19.67 -24.85 1.57
CA HIS A 906 20.51 -25.92 1.04
C HIS A 906 22.00 -25.51 0.96
N PRO A 907 22.95 -26.32 1.48
CA PRO A 907 24.39 -26.07 1.45
C PRO A 907 24.95 -25.69 0.07
N ARG A 908 24.44 -26.30 -1.00
CA ARG A 908 24.80 -26.03 -2.42
C ARG A 908 24.58 -24.57 -2.84
N ARG A 909 23.87 -23.77 -2.03
CA ARG A 909 23.56 -22.35 -2.29
C ARG A 909 24.15 -21.41 -1.26
N SER A 910 24.11 -21.77 0.02
CA SER A 910 24.62 -20.95 1.12
C SER A 910 26.16 -20.89 1.09
N ILE A 911 26.85 -22.02 1.00
CA ILE A 911 28.33 -22.08 1.11
C ILE A 911 29.03 -21.34 -0.05
N PRO A 912 28.67 -21.55 -1.33
CA PRO A 912 29.26 -20.75 -2.42
C PRO A 912 28.90 -19.26 -2.35
N SER A 913 27.79 -18.90 -1.69
CA SER A 913 27.40 -17.51 -1.47
C SER A 913 28.24 -16.87 -0.37
N TYR A 914 28.54 -17.61 0.70
CA TYR A 914 29.44 -17.18 1.77
C TYR A 914 30.87 -17.02 1.25
N TYR A 915 31.38 -18.01 0.51
CA TYR A 915 32.72 -17.91 -0.12
C TYR A 915 32.87 -16.67 -1.01
N ARG A 916 31.81 -16.29 -1.72
CA ARG A 916 31.82 -15.08 -2.56
C ARG A 916 32.04 -13.78 -1.76
N CYS A 917 31.63 -13.74 -0.49
CA CYS A 917 31.77 -12.57 0.36
C CYS A 917 33.20 -12.34 0.87
N VAL A 918 34.09 -13.33 0.72
CA VAL A 918 35.48 -13.25 1.20
C VAL A 918 36.51 -13.10 0.07
N ILE A 919 36.05 -12.85 -1.16
CA ILE A 919 36.90 -12.64 -2.34
C ILE A 919 36.57 -11.31 -3.04
N PRO A 920 37.51 -10.73 -3.83
CA PRO A 920 37.26 -9.49 -4.57
C PRO A 920 36.10 -9.58 -5.57
N PRO A 921 35.31 -8.50 -5.72
CA PRO A 921 35.42 -7.20 -5.03
C PRO A 921 34.69 -7.14 -3.68
N LEU A 922 34.02 -8.22 -3.25
CA LEU A 922 33.16 -8.16 -2.06
C LEU A 922 33.95 -8.13 -0.75
N ASN A 923 35.13 -8.76 -0.67
CA ASN A 923 35.99 -8.72 0.52
C ASN A 923 36.40 -7.30 0.93
N GLU A 924 36.52 -6.38 -0.04
CA GLU A 924 36.82 -4.96 0.21
C GLU A 924 35.65 -4.25 0.92
N ILE A 925 34.42 -4.74 0.72
CA ILE A 925 33.20 -4.22 1.33
C ILE A 925 32.94 -4.89 2.69
N THR A 926 33.08 -6.22 2.74
CA THR A 926 32.80 -7.01 3.96
C THR A 926 33.92 -6.89 4.99
N GLY A 927 35.14 -6.54 4.57
CA GLY A 927 36.34 -6.59 5.42
C GLY A 927 36.81 -8.01 5.74
N TRP A 928 36.22 -9.04 5.12
CA TRP A 928 36.54 -10.44 5.37
C TRP A 928 37.45 -10.97 4.26
N ASN A 929 38.72 -11.18 4.58
CA ASN A 929 39.71 -11.66 3.60
C ASN A 929 39.93 -13.17 3.66
N ASP A 930 39.49 -13.82 4.74
CA ASP A 930 39.69 -15.26 4.97
C ASP A 930 38.35 -15.99 5.13
N PHE A 931 38.22 -17.08 4.39
CA PHE A 931 37.09 -18.00 4.47
C PHE A 931 37.28 -18.98 5.64
N MET A 932 36.32 -19.03 6.57
CA MET A 932 36.38 -19.92 7.74
C MET A 932 35.31 -21.00 7.63
N PRO A 933 35.69 -22.27 7.38
CA PRO A 933 34.74 -23.39 7.26
C PRO A 933 33.81 -23.58 8.48
N SER A 934 34.32 -23.32 9.68
CA SER A 934 33.58 -23.43 10.95
C SER A 934 32.36 -22.50 11.02
N GLU A 935 32.37 -21.38 10.30
CA GLU A 935 31.26 -20.41 10.31
C GLU A 935 30.06 -20.85 9.43
N THR A 936 30.11 -22.04 8.81
CA THR A 936 28.98 -22.56 8.03
C THR A 936 27.77 -22.92 8.90
N GLY A 937 27.98 -23.30 10.17
CA GLY A 937 26.96 -23.29 11.22
C GLY A 937 25.91 -24.40 11.18
N TYR A 938 25.97 -25.38 10.27
CA TYR A 938 24.93 -26.41 10.16
C TYR A 938 25.00 -27.45 11.28
N GLU A 939 26.21 -27.82 11.71
CA GLU A 939 26.38 -28.77 12.82
C GLU A 939 25.86 -28.15 14.12
N GLU A 940 26.22 -26.90 14.40
CA GLU A 940 25.75 -26.13 15.55
C GLU A 940 24.24 -25.97 15.54
N LEU A 941 23.64 -25.76 14.36
CA LEU A 941 22.19 -25.68 14.21
C LEU A 941 21.50 -27.00 14.58
N VAL A 942 22.05 -28.15 14.17
CA VAL A 942 21.54 -29.48 14.54
C VAL A 942 21.73 -29.74 16.04
N ARG A 943 22.90 -29.43 16.60
CA ARG A 943 23.18 -29.59 18.04
C ARG A 943 22.24 -28.74 18.89
N LEU A 944 21.99 -27.49 18.50
CA LEU A 944 21.04 -26.62 19.18
C LEU A 944 19.61 -27.17 19.06
N PHE A 945 19.21 -27.60 17.87
CA PHE A 945 17.90 -28.17 17.60
C PHE A 945 17.62 -29.41 18.47
N ASP A 946 18.54 -30.38 18.48
CA ASP A 946 18.40 -31.60 19.27
C ASP A 946 18.39 -31.30 20.77
N TYR A 947 19.29 -30.42 21.24
CA TYR A 947 19.33 -30.02 22.64
C TYR A 947 18.03 -29.36 23.11
N LEU A 948 17.46 -28.44 22.32
CA LEU A 948 16.21 -27.77 22.66
C LEU A 948 15.02 -28.74 22.74
N ILE A 949 15.03 -29.79 21.92
CA ILE A 949 14.05 -30.88 21.97
C ILE A 949 14.27 -31.75 23.20
N GLU A 950 15.51 -32.16 23.48
CA GLU A 950 15.85 -32.98 24.65
C GLU A 950 15.48 -32.30 25.97
N GLN A 951 15.65 -30.98 26.05
CA GLN A 951 15.29 -30.18 27.22
C GLN A 951 13.80 -29.80 27.29
N GLY A 952 13.00 -30.17 26.27
CA GLY A 952 11.57 -29.87 26.20
C GLY A 952 11.25 -28.37 26.04
N ILE A 953 12.21 -27.57 25.56
CA ILE A 953 11.98 -26.15 25.23
C ILE A 953 11.18 -26.05 23.93
N VAL A 954 11.46 -26.95 22.99
CA VAL A 954 10.75 -27.03 21.71
C VAL A 954 10.03 -28.38 21.63
N ASP A 955 8.72 -28.31 21.43
CA ASP A 955 7.86 -29.48 21.25
C ASP A 955 7.98 -30.03 19.82
N LYS A 956 8.22 -31.34 19.69
CA LYS A 956 8.29 -32.05 18.40
C LYS A 956 7.02 -31.87 17.57
N ASP A 957 5.86 -31.76 18.20
CA ASP A 957 4.57 -31.60 17.50
C ASP A 957 4.32 -30.17 17.02
N HIS A 958 5.01 -29.17 17.61
CA HIS A 958 4.84 -27.74 17.31
C HIS A 958 6.09 -27.08 16.70
N LEU A 959 7.03 -27.87 16.18
CA LEU A 959 8.26 -27.40 15.53
C LEU A 959 8.01 -26.39 14.39
N THR A 960 8.79 -25.31 14.37
CA THR A 960 8.75 -24.28 13.33
C THR A 960 10.06 -24.27 12.56
N VAL A 961 10.17 -25.14 11.55
CA VAL A 961 11.32 -25.21 10.64
C VAL A 961 10.89 -24.78 9.24
N LEU A 962 11.60 -23.82 8.65
CA LEU A 962 11.32 -23.24 7.34
C LEU A 962 12.48 -23.55 6.39
N ASP A 963 12.16 -24.09 5.22
CA ASP A 963 13.10 -24.14 4.13
C ASP A 963 13.05 -22.82 3.35
N ALA A 964 14.21 -22.20 3.14
CA ALA A 964 14.33 -20.94 2.40
C ALA A 964 13.87 -21.07 0.94
N ASP A 965 13.96 -22.26 0.32
CA ASP A 965 13.43 -22.47 -1.02
C ASP A 965 11.90 -22.49 -1.01
N ASP A 966 11.27 -23.18 -0.06
CA ASP A 966 9.81 -23.21 0.10
C ASP A 966 9.24 -21.82 0.43
N LEU A 967 9.92 -21.05 1.29
CA LEU A 967 9.56 -19.67 1.59
C LEU A 967 9.56 -18.79 0.34
N LEU A 968 10.51 -18.98 -0.57
CA LEU A 968 10.59 -18.16 -1.78
C LEU A 968 9.67 -18.66 -2.91
N ASP A 969 9.30 -19.94 -2.91
CA ASP A 969 8.35 -20.51 -3.86
C ASP A 969 6.91 -20.17 -3.48
N LYS A 970 6.56 -20.21 -2.18
CA LYS A 970 5.21 -19.93 -1.65
C LYS A 970 5.22 -18.93 -0.48
N PRO A 971 5.66 -17.68 -0.69
CA PRO A 971 5.94 -16.74 0.40
C PRO A 971 4.76 -16.41 1.30
N GLU A 972 3.60 -16.07 0.72
CA GLU A 972 2.44 -15.71 1.53
C GLU A 972 1.97 -16.88 2.41
N ALA A 973 1.90 -18.07 1.85
CA ALA A 973 1.42 -19.24 2.55
C ALA A 973 2.42 -19.71 3.64
N MET A 974 3.73 -19.65 3.36
CA MET A 974 4.76 -19.95 4.35
C MET A 974 4.78 -18.92 5.49
N ILE A 975 4.64 -17.62 5.20
CA ILE A 975 4.59 -16.58 6.24
C ILE A 975 3.30 -16.68 7.06
N LYS A 976 2.14 -17.00 6.46
CA LYS A 976 0.91 -17.30 7.20
C LYS A 976 1.09 -18.45 8.19
N LEU A 977 1.71 -19.54 7.73
CA LEU A 977 1.97 -20.71 8.57
C LEU A 977 2.99 -20.40 9.68
N TYR A 978 4.02 -19.61 9.37
CA TYR A 978 4.97 -19.10 10.37
C TYR A 978 4.28 -18.27 11.44
N CYS A 979 3.42 -17.33 11.04
CA CYS A 979 2.60 -16.50 11.91
C CYS A 979 1.71 -17.34 12.83
N GLU A 980 1.01 -18.33 12.28
CA GLU A 980 0.18 -19.26 13.04
C GLU A 980 0.98 -20.02 14.10
N ARG A 981 2.15 -20.56 13.74
CA ARG A 981 2.99 -21.34 14.67
C ARG A 981 3.65 -20.49 15.75
N THR A 982 3.98 -19.25 15.44
CA THR A 982 4.67 -18.34 16.37
C THR A 982 3.72 -17.49 17.20
N GLY A 983 2.40 -17.52 16.91
CA GLY A 983 1.40 -16.66 17.53
C GLY A 983 1.52 -15.19 17.12
N ILE A 984 2.16 -14.90 15.99
CA ILE A 984 2.25 -13.55 15.42
C ILE A 984 1.09 -13.39 14.45
N GLU A 985 0.28 -12.33 14.58
CA GLU A 985 -0.82 -12.09 13.65
C GLU A 985 -0.29 -11.84 12.23
N PHE A 986 -0.82 -12.56 11.23
CA PHE A 986 -0.44 -12.32 9.84
C PHE A 986 -1.02 -11.00 9.32
N ASP A 987 -0.17 -10.12 8.81
CA ASP A 987 -0.56 -8.92 8.06
C ASP A 987 0.03 -9.00 6.63
N PRO A 988 -0.74 -8.79 5.56
CA PRO A 988 -0.22 -8.71 4.19
C PRO A 988 0.97 -7.74 4.00
N LYS A 989 1.10 -6.70 4.84
CA LYS A 989 2.26 -5.78 4.85
C LYS A 989 3.57 -6.47 5.25
N MET A 990 3.54 -7.66 5.86
CA MET A 990 4.74 -8.49 6.08
C MET A 990 5.45 -8.89 4.78
N LEU A 991 4.74 -8.84 3.66
CA LEU A 991 5.27 -9.23 2.34
C LEU A 991 5.67 -8.03 1.49
N VAL A 992 5.47 -6.79 1.96
CA VAL A 992 5.69 -5.55 1.18
C VAL A 992 6.28 -4.50 2.10
N TRP A 993 7.41 -3.92 1.71
CA TRP A 993 8.11 -2.90 2.50
C TRP A 993 8.18 -1.58 1.76
N ASP A 994 7.91 -0.50 2.50
CA ASP A 994 8.01 0.86 1.99
C ASP A 994 9.44 1.42 2.10
N GLN A 995 9.62 2.72 1.93
CA GLN A 995 10.94 3.35 1.99
C GLN A 995 11.47 3.42 3.43
N GLU A 996 10.61 3.59 4.43
CA GLU A 996 11.00 3.66 5.83
C GLU A 996 11.47 2.29 6.31
N ASP A 997 10.78 1.22 5.91
CA ASP A 997 11.20 -0.16 6.16
C ASP A 997 12.57 -0.45 5.54
N LYS A 998 12.87 0.10 4.35
CA LYS A 998 14.18 -0.05 3.69
C LYS A 998 15.29 0.72 4.38
N GLU A 999 15.02 1.94 4.84
CA GLU A 999 15.97 2.75 5.59
C GLU A 999 16.29 2.07 6.93
N HIS A 1000 15.27 1.55 7.61
CA HIS A 1000 15.44 0.76 8.81
C HIS A 1000 16.25 -0.52 8.55
N ALA A 1001 15.92 -1.29 7.49
CA ALA A 1001 16.68 -2.46 7.11
C ALA A 1001 18.13 -2.11 6.72
N ALA A 1002 18.37 -0.97 6.07
CA ALA A 1002 19.70 -0.50 5.72
C ALA A 1002 20.54 -0.22 6.99
N LYS A 1003 19.94 0.41 8.01
CA LYS A 1003 20.59 0.60 9.31
C LYS A 1003 20.86 -0.73 10.01
N LEU A 1004 19.87 -1.64 10.07
CA LEU A 1004 20.01 -2.96 10.70
C LEU A 1004 21.07 -3.84 10.01
N PHE A 1005 21.19 -3.76 8.68
CA PHE A 1005 22.13 -4.57 7.91
C PHE A 1005 23.51 -3.92 7.73
N ALA A 1006 23.69 -2.66 8.13
CA ALA A 1006 24.94 -1.91 7.94
C ALA A 1006 26.17 -2.63 8.54
N LYS A 1007 25.98 -3.43 9.60
CA LYS A 1007 27.05 -4.23 10.20
C LYS A 1007 27.53 -5.41 9.34
N TRP A 1008 26.71 -5.85 8.39
CA TRP A 1008 26.98 -6.94 7.47
C TRP A 1008 26.91 -6.47 6.01
N ASN A 1009 27.49 -5.30 5.73
CA ASN A 1009 27.57 -4.74 4.38
C ASN A 1009 28.17 -5.75 3.38
N GLY A 1010 27.56 -5.86 2.20
CA GLY A 1010 27.95 -6.84 1.17
C GLY A 1010 27.26 -8.21 1.29
N PHE A 1011 26.65 -8.55 2.44
CA PHE A 1011 25.89 -9.79 2.61
C PHE A 1011 24.40 -9.64 2.27
N HIS A 1012 23.80 -8.49 2.61
CA HIS A 1012 22.36 -8.26 2.54
C HIS A 1012 21.91 -7.19 1.54
N ASP A 1013 22.82 -6.52 0.84
CA ASP A 1013 22.54 -5.36 -0.03
C ASP A 1013 21.48 -5.65 -1.11
N ASP A 1014 21.42 -6.89 -1.62
CA ASP A 1014 20.40 -7.29 -2.59
C ASP A 1014 18.95 -7.13 -2.06
N VAL A 1015 18.73 -7.18 -0.73
CA VAL A 1015 17.41 -6.98 -0.10
C VAL A 1015 16.99 -5.52 -0.19
N LEU A 1016 17.93 -4.59 0.05
CA LEU A 1016 17.67 -3.15 0.11
C LEU A 1016 17.16 -2.60 -1.23
N GLY A 1017 17.51 -3.26 -2.34
CA GLY A 1017 17.03 -2.93 -3.69
C GLY A 1017 15.62 -3.41 -4.04
N THR A 1018 14.91 -4.10 -3.14
CA THR A 1018 13.58 -4.69 -3.40
C THR A 1018 12.49 -3.96 -2.62
N ASP A 1019 11.20 -4.14 -2.94
CA ASP A 1019 10.05 -3.52 -2.22
C ASP A 1019 8.99 -4.54 -1.78
N ARG A 1020 9.20 -5.83 -2.06
CA ARG A 1020 8.28 -6.90 -1.66
C ARG A 1020 8.89 -8.29 -1.81
N LEU A 1021 8.35 -9.23 -1.06
CA LEU A 1021 8.59 -10.66 -1.20
C LEU A 1021 7.62 -11.25 -2.24
N MET A 1022 8.14 -11.64 -3.41
CA MET A 1022 7.34 -12.29 -4.46
C MET A 1022 7.71 -13.76 -4.63
N ALA A 1023 6.70 -14.56 -4.99
CA ALA A 1023 6.89 -15.95 -5.38
C ALA A 1023 7.79 -16.08 -6.61
N ARG A 1024 8.57 -17.16 -6.67
CA ARG A 1024 9.40 -17.50 -7.85
C ARG A 1024 8.54 -17.69 -9.09
N THR A 1025 8.89 -17.00 -10.17
CA THR A 1025 8.18 -17.13 -11.46
C THR A 1025 8.57 -18.40 -12.24
N HIS A 1026 9.63 -19.10 -11.83
CA HIS A 1026 10.08 -20.35 -12.43
C HIS A 1026 10.60 -21.29 -11.34
N ALA A 1027 10.19 -22.56 -11.41
CA ALA A 1027 10.79 -23.62 -10.60
C ALA A 1027 12.30 -23.69 -10.86
N GLN A 1028 13.07 -23.87 -9.80
CA GLN A 1028 14.53 -23.86 -9.88
C GLN A 1028 15.02 -25.06 -10.70
N LYS A 1029 15.97 -24.82 -11.64
CA LYS A 1029 16.62 -25.92 -12.37
C LYS A 1029 17.38 -26.80 -11.37
N THR A 1030 17.08 -28.09 -11.35
CA THR A 1030 17.87 -29.11 -10.67
C THR A 1030 19.25 -29.15 -11.35
N SER A 1031 20.27 -28.56 -10.71
CA SER A 1031 21.62 -28.54 -11.26
C SER A 1031 22.33 -29.86 -10.91
N THR A 1032 22.97 -30.48 -11.89
CA THR A 1032 23.80 -31.66 -11.62
C THR A 1032 25.08 -31.23 -10.89
N VAL A 1033 25.70 -32.16 -10.18
CA VAL A 1033 26.97 -31.92 -9.47
C VAL A 1033 28.06 -31.48 -10.45
N GLU A 1034 28.10 -32.05 -11.66
CA GLU A 1034 29.08 -31.66 -12.69
C GLU A 1034 28.86 -30.22 -13.15
N SER A 1035 27.61 -29.81 -13.34
CA SER A 1035 27.26 -28.45 -13.76
C SER A 1035 27.65 -27.42 -12.70
N GLU A 1036 27.46 -27.74 -11.42
CA GLU A 1036 27.86 -26.86 -10.32
C GLU A 1036 29.37 -26.76 -10.17
N ASN A 1037 30.06 -27.90 -10.22
CA ASN A 1037 31.52 -27.91 -10.11
C ASN A 1037 32.14 -27.12 -11.25
N LYS A 1038 31.59 -27.21 -12.47
CA LYS A 1038 32.02 -26.38 -13.59
C LYS A 1038 31.80 -24.89 -13.29
N GLU A 1039 30.59 -24.52 -12.87
CA GLU A 1039 30.26 -23.13 -12.54
C GLU A 1039 31.17 -22.55 -11.44
N TRP A 1040 31.43 -23.31 -10.39
CA TRP A 1040 32.28 -22.88 -9.27
C TRP A 1040 33.75 -22.82 -9.67
N THR A 1041 34.22 -23.74 -10.53
CA THR A 1041 35.58 -23.67 -11.09
C THR A 1041 35.76 -22.41 -11.92
N ASP A 1042 34.78 -22.10 -12.79
CA ASP A 1042 34.83 -20.92 -13.65
C ASP A 1042 34.77 -19.61 -12.83
N LYS A 1043 34.04 -19.60 -11.71
CA LYS A 1043 33.86 -18.40 -10.87
C LYS A 1043 34.95 -18.17 -9.83
N TYR A 1044 35.40 -19.23 -9.17
CA TYR A 1044 36.25 -19.14 -7.98
C TYR A 1044 37.61 -19.81 -8.16
N GLY A 1045 37.81 -20.53 -9.27
CA GLY A 1045 39.00 -21.33 -9.52
C GLY A 1045 38.90 -22.75 -8.97
N PRO A 1046 39.82 -23.65 -9.41
CA PRO A 1046 39.74 -25.08 -9.13
C PRO A 1046 40.02 -25.44 -7.64
N GLU A 1047 40.85 -24.67 -6.94
CA GLU A 1047 41.15 -24.91 -5.52
C GLU A 1047 39.95 -24.54 -4.64
N ALA A 1048 39.41 -23.34 -4.84
CA ALA A 1048 38.19 -22.88 -4.17
C ALA A 1048 37.00 -23.80 -4.45
N GLN A 1049 36.84 -24.26 -5.69
CA GLN A 1049 35.77 -25.20 -6.03
C GLN A 1049 35.83 -26.50 -5.23
N LYS A 1050 37.03 -27.08 -5.05
CA LYS A 1050 37.21 -28.31 -4.26
C LYS A 1050 36.84 -28.08 -2.80
N LEU A 1051 37.32 -27.00 -2.19
CA LEU A 1051 37.00 -26.61 -0.82
C LEU A 1051 35.48 -26.42 -0.63
N ILE A 1052 34.83 -25.67 -1.53
CA ILE A 1052 33.39 -25.45 -1.50
C ILE A 1052 32.64 -26.79 -1.61
N ARG A 1053 33.07 -27.69 -2.51
CA ARG A 1053 32.43 -29.00 -2.69
C ARG A 1053 32.54 -29.86 -1.45
N GLU A 1054 33.73 -29.97 -0.87
CA GLU A 1054 33.96 -30.74 0.35
C GLU A 1054 33.06 -30.27 1.49
N LEU A 1055 32.95 -28.95 1.70
CA LEU A 1055 32.07 -28.39 2.71
C LEU A 1055 30.59 -28.57 2.41
N VAL A 1056 30.18 -28.44 1.14
CA VAL A 1056 28.81 -28.71 0.73
C VAL A 1056 28.43 -30.14 1.07
N ASP A 1057 29.27 -31.10 0.71
CA ASP A 1057 28.98 -32.51 0.89
C ASP A 1057 29.00 -32.89 2.39
N ALA A 1058 29.88 -32.27 3.19
CA ALA A 1058 29.90 -32.43 4.65
C ALA A 1058 28.63 -31.88 5.35
N ASN A 1059 28.04 -30.80 4.82
CA ASN A 1059 26.90 -30.13 5.45
C ASN A 1059 25.51 -30.60 4.93
N ILE A 1060 25.46 -31.37 3.83
CA ILE A 1060 24.21 -31.93 3.30
C ILE A 1060 23.47 -32.82 4.31
N PRO A 1061 24.12 -33.77 5.03
CA PRO A 1061 23.45 -34.62 6.00
C PRO A 1061 22.74 -33.83 7.11
N HIS A 1062 23.36 -32.77 7.61
CA HIS A 1062 22.76 -31.88 8.63
C HIS A 1062 21.53 -31.15 8.09
N TYR A 1063 21.60 -30.63 6.85
CA TYR A 1063 20.45 -30.02 6.18
C TYR A 1063 19.32 -31.03 5.93
N ASP A 1064 19.62 -32.22 5.42
CA ASP A 1064 18.63 -33.27 5.14
C ASP A 1064 17.96 -33.80 6.42
N TYR A 1065 18.66 -33.80 7.55
CA TYR A 1065 18.08 -34.09 8.86
C TYR A 1065 17.02 -33.05 9.25
N LEU A 1066 17.39 -31.76 9.27
CA LEU A 1066 16.47 -30.67 9.63
C LEU A 1066 15.30 -30.54 8.66
N LYS A 1067 15.53 -30.82 7.37
CA LYS A 1067 14.51 -30.76 6.32
C LYS A 1067 13.32 -31.68 6.57
N GLN A 1068 13.51 -32.78 7.30
CA GLN A 1068 12.43 -33.71 7.64
C GLN A 1068 11.34 -33.05 8.52
N PHE A 1069 11.70 -31.98 9.22
CA PHE A 1069 10.83 -31.23 10.13
C PHE A 1069 10.27 -29.94 9.50
N CYS A 1070 10.59 -29.65 8.23
CA CYS A 1070 10.10 -28.46 7.56
C CYS A 1070 8.58 -28.41 7.47
N LEU A 1071 8.03 -27.22 7.71
CA LEU A 1071 6.63 -26.90 7.48
C LEU A 1071 6.26 -27.16 6.02
N LYS A 1072 5.12 -27.83 5.81
CA LYS A 1072 4.62 -28.16 4.48
C LYS A 1072 3.41 -27.31 4.14
N VAL A 1073 3.46 -26.69 2.97
CA VAL A 1073 2.39 -25.86 2.38
C VAL A 1073 1.86 -26.46 1.11
#